data_AF-A0A7K1VA60-F1
#
_entry.id   AF-A0A7K1VA60-F1
#
_cell.length_a   1.000
_cell.length_b   1.000
_cell.length_c   1.000
_cell.angle_alpha   90.00
_cell.angle_beta   90.00
_cell.angle_gamma   90.00
#
_symmetry.space_group_name_H-M   'P 1'
#
loop_
_entity.id
_entity.type
_entity.pdbx_description
1 polymer ?
#
loop_
_entity_poly.entity_id
_entity_poly.type
_entity_poly.pdbx_seq_one_letter_code
_entity_poly.pdbx_strand_id
1 'polypeptide(L)'
;MMGFGRLHDDPKGTRMSENAPETPNLTGQGDLARTIAARGGLAAPEEPFVIEHREALIYMLCQAAELEHGIMCQYLFAAFSLKTSAEEGLEADELEKVTRWRKLVSHVATQEMLHLSLVHNLLSAIGAAPHMARPNLPLPAAHYPAGVQLALLPFGEQSLRHFMFLERPEGMDLDDAEGIQSLGRAAAHMEQGEIVPRLQDFATVGHLYRSIERGIEHLAEKYGERWLFVGPHRAQATQKHFRWPELVAVTDVASAKLAIDTILEQGEGARGDWRDAHFGQFVKILDEYEQCLRDNPDFDPVRPVLAANVRAPERDIPVPLISDPDTARVTDLFNVGYEILLQIFERFFAHTEESDAQLRTLADATVALMFSVIRPLGELITTLPAGPDHPGKTVGPSFELFYETDYLMPHREAAWTLLAERLGEAVTLTDDIRADVPAVGEQLVPIAKAFADIQSTLTAHFPSWNAHARPEILGLDPAVQTAARQRADEFAARVAGIDAGTEPADLFAAAYALTRHPAPAGVIPRLADSVLRPLSEAVVRQGLGPAGASSPPSGSTATPRATAAAQTAGAGPQNFAAAAESVASTGSAAAAAIHAPATESGLAERLQELAVAATRLRGRSDLLELVEAAAALQDLACAVLPVSERAGLRAEFAGLQAEFAASIRTAKNGPYLVTNVAIVDHLGLPVEVGPTVALCRCGASALKPLCDGSHARIGFNDAKDPARVADRRDTYAGEQITVFDNRGICQHSGLCTDRISTVFRTAAEPFVAPNGGRMDEIVRAVRACPSGALSMAFDGVEARDLTDWNGTREPVIEVTKDGPYRVRGSVPLAGPDGGDIERAQGASTEHCALCRCGQSRNKPFCSGMHWYVGFQDPVLAPGQEPTLFEWAGGYPALTRMTALLYEKLIPDDPVLAAVFAAADPDRARREADWMAAAFGAPGMAAEPLARPVLTDEQRERWARLCLRAARDAGLPADPEFRSALAAFVEFAATAEGEAPEWDWGPLGVPSAEAAPTGTEAAEPDLPGPDEAVGFAAHIKPLFREKDQRSMSFVFDLWSLDDVTKHAAEILGRLTAGNMPCDGAWPAEKIAVFRRWTETGMRP
;
A
#
# COMPACT_ATOMS: atom_id res chain seq x y z
N MET A 1 13.19 -18.94 63.69
CA MET A 1 12.95 -19.99 64.71
C MET A 1 13.44 -21.30 64.09
N MET A 2 14.56 -21.87 64.57
CA MET A 2 15.36 -22.95 63.92
C MET A 2 15.99 -22.54 62.55
N GLY A 3 17.24 -22.84 62.14
CA GLY A 3 18.38 -23.60 62.72
C GLY A 3 18.63 -24.90 61.94
N PHE A 4 19.82 -25.28 61.42
CA PHE A 4 21.25 -24.82 61.48
C PHE A 4 21.90 -25.01 60.08
N GLY A 5 23.17 -24.72 59.73
CA GLY A 5 24.38 -24.15 60.38
C GLY A 5 25.48 -23.94 59.28
N ARG A 6 26.30 -22.88 59.29
CA ARG A 6 27.55 -22.65 60.06
C ARG A 6 28.68 -23.63 59.68
N LEU A 7 29.80 -23.19 59.06
CA LEU A 7 31.09 -22.71 59.63
C LEU A 7 32.06 -22.48 58.42
N HIS A 8 33.12 -21.66 58.38
CA HIS A 8 33.66 -20.57 59.23
C HIS A 8 34.59 -19.65 58.36
N ASP A 9 35.29 -18.68 58.95
CA ASP A 9 36.15 -17.68 58.28
C ASP A 9 37.67 -17.87 58.52
N ASP A 10 38.48 -17.30 57.61
CA ASP A 10 39.79 -16.63 57.84
C ASP A 10 41.06 -17.43 58.26
N PRO A 11 42.30 -16.88 58.08
CA PRO A 11 42.84 -16.07 56.97
C PRO A 11 44.31 -16.41 56.56
N LYS A 12 44.85 -15.65 55.58
CA LYS A 12 46.28 -15.40 55.24
C LYS A 12 47.02 -16.37 54.29
N GLY A 13 47.05 -15.94 53.02
CA GLY A 13 48.13 -15.94 52.01
C GLY A 13 49.37 -16.85 52.08
N THR A 14 49.84 -17.28 50.89
CA THR A 14 51.23 -17.15 50.38
C THR A 14 51.32 -17.70 48.95
N ARG A 15 51.96 -16.94 48.03
CA ARG A 15 52.53 -17.31 46.71
C ARG A 15 51.97 -18.53 45.96
N MET A 16 51.37 -18.30 44.79
CA MET A 16 51.35 -19.30 43.72
C MET A 16 52.73 -19.34 43.03
N SER A 17 53.17 -20.54 42.68
CA SER A 17 54.39 -20.81 41.92
C SER A 17 54.13 -20.75 40.42
N GLU A 18 55.11 -20.26 39.67
CA GLU A 18 55.16 -20.39 38.21
C GLU A 18 55.21 -21.88 37.82
N ASN A 19 54.28 -22.32 36.97
CA ASN A 19 54.40 -23.55 36.20
C ASN A 19 54.31 -23.17 34.72
N ALA A 20 55.28 -23.61 33.92
CA ALA A 20 55.25 -23.47 32.47
C ALA A 20 54.12 -24.33 31.86
N PRO A 21 53.50 -23.92 30.74
CA PRO A 21 52.46 -24.71 30.10
C PRO A 21 53.02 -26.01 29.48
N GLU A 22 52.38 -27.14 29.78
CA GLU A 22 52.66 -28.41 29.10
C GLU A 22 52.12 -28.38 27.66
N THR A 23 52.88 -28.91 26.71
CA THR A 23 52.44 -29.09 25.32
C THR A 23 51.36 -30.18 25.22
N PRO A 24 50.16 -29.91 24.66
CA PRO A 24 49.10 -30.90 24.57
C PRO A 24 49.42 -32.05 23.59
N ASN A 25 48.81 -33.21 23.82
CA ASN A 25 49.08 -34.45 23.10
C ASN A 25 48.32 -34.51 21.76
N LEU A 26 49.03 -34.69 20.64
CA LEU A 26 48.53 -34.50 19.26
C LEU A 26 48.15 -35.79 18.51
N THR A 27 47.84 -36.89 19.20
CA THR A 27 47.52 -38.17 18.55
C THR A 27 46.11 -38.18 17.94
N GLY A 28 46.02 -38.23 16.60
CA GLY A 28 44.77 -38.43 15.86
C GLY A 28 44.29 -37.25 15.01
N GLN A 29 45.03 -36.15 14.95
CA GLN A 29 44.72 -35.00 14.09
C GLN A 29 45.56 -35.03 12.79
N GLY A 30 45.06 -34.40 11.72
CA GLY A 30 45.73 -34.34 10.41
C GLY A 30 47.11 -33.68 10.46
N ASP A 31 47.90 -33.85 9.40
CA ASP A 31 49.26 -33.29 9.33
C ASP A 31 49.22 -31.76 9.18
N LEU A 32 48.21 -31.19 8.51
CA LEU A 32 48.02 -29.74 8.42
C LEU A 32 47.58 -29.16 9.77
N ALA A 33 46.57 -29.73 10.42
CA ALA A 33 46.13 -29.32 11.75
C ALA A 33 47.28 -29.34 12.79
N ARG A 34 48.15 -30.37 12.75
CA ARG A 34 49.36 -30.44 13.60
C ARG A 34 50.41 -29.39 13.23
N THR A 35 50.55 -29.05 11.95
CA THR A 35 51.49 -28.02 11.47
C THR A 35 51.04 -26.61 11.86
N ILE A 36 49.75 -26.32 11.74
CA ILE A 36 49.14 -25.04 12.17
C ILE A 36 49.25 -24.91 13.69
N ALA A 37 48.91 -25.96 14.46
CA ALA A 37 49.07 -25.95 15.92
C ALA A 37 50.54 -25.80 16.41
N ALA A 38 51.53 -26.06 15.54
CA ALA A 38 52.95 -25.91 15.85
C ALA A 38 53.56 -24.58 15.35
N ARG A 39 52.81 -23.77 14.59
CA ARG A 39 53.28 -22.50 13.99
C ARG A 39 52.41 -21.28 14.30
N GLY A 40 51.10 -21.45 14.45
CA GLY A 40 50.15 -20.37 14.76
C GLY A 40 50.18 -19.98 16.24
N GLY A 41 49.97 -18.68 16.51
CA GLY A 41 49.94 -18.13 17.87
C GLY A 41 51.24 -17.46 18.34
N LEU A 42 52.01 -16.85 17.43
CA LEU A 42 53.25 -16.12 17.75
C LEU A 42 53.19 -14.60 17.49
N ALA A 43 52.17 -14.08 16.81
CA ALA A 43 51.98 -12.63 16.71
C ALA A 43 51.26 -12.07 17.95
N ALA A 44 51.53 -10.81 18.29
CA ALA A 44 50.80 -10.11 19.34
C ALA A 44 49.42 -9.68 18.81
N PRO A 45 48.36 -9.74 19.63
CA PRO A 45 47.03 -9.30 19.21
C PRO A 45 47.04 -7.81 18.84
N GLU A 46 46.37 -7.47 17.74
CA GLU A 46 46.32 -6.13 17.17
C GLU A 46 45.62 -5.14 18.12
N GLU A 47 46.16 -3.92 18.21
CA GLU A 47 45.56 -2.83 19.01
C GLU A 47 44.28 -2.33 18.34
N PRO A 48 43.11 -2.35 19.01
CA PRO A 48 41.85 -1.91 18.43
C PRO A 48 41.90 -0.47 17.92
N PHE A 49 41.37 -0.23 16.72
CA PHE A 49 41.32 1.11 16.13
C PHE A 49 40.23 1.99 16.79
N VAL A 50 40.32 3.31 16.57
CA VAL A 50 39.52 4.30 17.29
C VAL A 50 38.13 4.45 16.67
N ILE A 51 37.09 4.35 17.50
CA ILE A 51 35.70 4.68 17.16
C ILE A 51 35.21 5.77 18.14
N GLU A 52 35.48 7.03 17.81
CA GLU A 52 35.23 8.19 18.68
C GLU A 52 33.77 8.70 18.60
N HIS A 53 33.01 8.34 17.55
CA HIS A 53 31.66 8.86 17.30
C HIS A 53 30.69 7.77 16.80
N ARG A 54 29.37 7.97 17.03
CA ARG A 54 28.33 7.02 16.58
C ARG A 54 28.37 6.77 15.07
N GLU A 55 28.61 7.82 14.28
CA GLU A 55 28.66 7.70 12.82
C GLU A 55 29.79 6.74 12.35
N ALA A 56 30.95 6.78 13.02
CA ALA A 56 32.04 5.83 12.79
C ALA A 56 31.66 4.39 13.23
N LEU A 57 30.89 4.23 14.31
CA LEU A 57 30.36 2.92 14.73
C LEU A 57 29.37 2.36 13.70
N ILE A 58 28.43 3.19 13.21
CA ILE A 58 27.47 2.80 12.16
C ILE A 58 28.24 2.39 10.91
N TYR A 59 29.19 3.20 10.46
CA TYR A 59 30.00 2.89 9.28
C TYR A 59 30.77 1.56 9.40
N MET A 60 31.37 1.27 10.56
CA MET A 60 32.03 -0.03 10.80
C MET A 60 31.06 -1.21 10.88
N LEU A 61 29.85 -1.02 11.41
CA LEU A 61 28.80 -2.06 11.41
C LEU A 61 28.22 -2.30 10.01
N CYS A 62 28.09 -1.28 9.16
CA CYS A 62 27.76 -1.44 7.74
C CYS A 62 28.83 -2.30 7.03
N GLN A 63 30.11 -2.02 7.26
CA GLN A 63 31.22 -2.83 6.72
C GLN A 63 31.21 -4.27 7.24
N ALA A 64 30.87 -4.50 8.51
CA ALA A 64 30.66 -5.84 9.04
C ALA A 64 29.50 -6.55 8.31
N ALA A 65 28.35 -5.89 8.14
CA ALA A 65 27.19 -6.48 7.44
C ALA A 65 27.50 -6.87 5.98
N GLU A 66 28.20 -6.01 5.24
CA GLU A 66 28.66 -6.32 3.87
C GLU A 66 29.61 -7.54 3.85
N LEU A 67 30.49 -7.65 4.85
CA LEU A 67 31.47 -8.73 4.97
C LEU A 67 30.82 -10.08 5.29
N GLU A 68 30.00 -10.17 6.34
CA GLU A 68 29.24 -11.38 6.69
C GLU A 68 28.42 -11.89 5.48
N HIS A 69 27.75 -10.97 4.80
CA HIS A 69 26.92 -11.27 3.63
C HIS A 69 27.75 -11.78 2.43
N GLY A 70 28.90 -11.16 2.16
CA GLY A 70 29.79 -11.57 1.08
C GLY A 70 30.52 -12.89 1.36
N ILE A 71 30.89 -13.17 2.61
CA ILE A 71 31.47 -14.45 3.05
C ILE A 71 30.43 -15.57 2.89
N MET A 72 29.20 -15.36 3.37
CA MET A 72 28.06 -16.28 3.18
C MET A 72 27.88 -16.71 1.71
N CYS A 73 27.90 -15.76 0.77
CA CYS A 73 27.69 -16.04 -0.65
C CYS A 73 28.80 -16.93 -1.25
N GLN A 74 30.05 -16.74 -0.83
CA GLN A 74 31.18 -17.56 -1.27
C GLN A 74 31.06 -19.01 -0.77
N TYR A 75 30.67 -19.18 0.49
CA TYR A 75 30.45 -20.51 1.07
C TYR A 75 29.29 -21.25 0.40
N LEU A 76 28.19 -20.55 0.11
CA LEU A 76 27.07 -21.11 -0.65
C LEU A 76 27.51 -21.54 -2.06
N PHE A 77 28.25 -20.70 -2.78
CA PHE A 77 28.74 -21.03 -4.13
C PHE A 77 29.63 -22.29 -4.15
N ALA A 78 30.60 -22.37 -3.23
CA ALA A 78 31.43 -23.55 -3.08
C ALA A 78 30.58 -24.80 -2.73
N ALA A 79 29.65 -24.70 -1.78
CA ALA A 79 28.76 -25.80 -1.42
C ALA A 79 27.88 -26.29 -2.58
N PHE A 80 27.37 -25.37 -3.42
CA PHE A 80 26.58 -25.72 -4.61
C PHE A 80 27.42 -26.41 -5.69
N SER A 81 28.68 -26.01 -5.86
CA SER A 81 29.59 -26.58 -6.87
C SER A 81 29.95 -28.05 -6.65
N LEU A 82 29.81 -28.58 -5.43
CA LEU A 82 30.08 -29.98 -5.10
C LEU A 82 29.07 -30.94 -5.77
N LYS A 83 29.59 -32.05 -6.32
CA LYS A 83 28.79 -33.15 -6.89
C LYS A 83 27.86 -33.77 -5.84
N THR A 84 26.72 -34.30 -6.30
CA THR A 84 25.61 -34.74 -5.42
C THR A 84 25.23 -36.22 -5.55
N SER A 85 25.73 -36.92 -6.56
CA SER A 85 25.36 -38.28 -6.88
C SER A 85 26.54 -39.10 -7.41
N ALA A 86 26.47 -40.43 -7.27
CA ALA A 86 27.48 -41.33 -7.83
C ALA A 86 27.50 -41.33 -9.37
N GLU A 87 26.39 -40.92 -10.00
CA GLU A 87 26.30 -40.75 -11.46
C GLU A 87 27.23 -39.64 -12.00
N GLU A 88 27.68 -38.73 -11.13
CA GLU A 88 28.65 -37.67 -11.44
C GLU A 88 30.13 -38.14 -11.35
N GLY A 89 30.35 -39.45 -11.20
CA GLY A 89 31.68 -40.07 -11.25
C GLY A 89 32.43 -40.13 -9.92
N LEU A 90 31.70 -40.26 -8.79
CA LEU A 90 32.28 -40.46 -7.46
C LEU A 90 32.01 -41.87 -6.95
N GLU A 91 33.01 -42.49 -6.32
CA GLU A 91 32.84 -43.74 -5.58
C GLU A 91 31.99 -43.53 -4.32
N ALA A 92 31.42 -44.61 -3.77
CA ALA A 92 30.44 -44.51 -2.68
C ALA A 92 30.99 -43.84 -1.41
N ASP A 93 32.25 -44.08 -1.05
CA ASP A 93 32.90 -43.47 0.10
C ASP A 93 33.46 -42.06 -0.20
N GLU A 94 33.76 -41.75 -1.45
CA GLU A 94 34.06 -40.39 -1.91
C GLU A 94 32.81 -39.51 -1.81
N LEU A 95 31.67 -39.99 -2.31
CA LEU A 95 30.37 -39.32 -2.24
C LEU A 95 29.92 -39.08 -0.79
N GLU A 96 30.21 -39.99 0.15
CA GLU A 96 29.93 -39.79 1.58
C GLU A 96 30.74 -38.60 2.14
N LYS A 97 32.05 -38.53 1.84
CA LYS A 97 32.92 -37.41 2.26
C LYS A 97 32.45 -36.09 1.65
N VAL A 98 32.19 -36.06 0.34
CA VAL A 98 31.68 -34.88 -0.38
C VAL A 98 30.34 -34.40 0.18
N THR A 99 29.42 -35.33 0.46
CA THR A 99 28.13 -35.02 1.09
C THR A 99 28.30 -34.44 2.51
N ARG A 100 29.30 -34.91 3.27
CA ARG A 100 29.66 -34.35 4.58
C ARG A 100 30.24 -32.93 4.44
N TRP A 101 31.22 -32.72 3.56
CA TRP A 101 31.83 -31.40 3.34
C TRP A 101 30.78 -30.38 2.90
N ARG A 102 29.93 -30.72 1.93
CA ARG A 102 28.81 -29.88 1.50
C ARG A 102 27.92 -29.45 2.66
N LYS A 103 27.53 -30.39 3.54
CA LYS A 103 26.72 -30.09 4.73
C LYS A 103 27.43 -29.17 5.72
N LEU A 104 28.75 -29.35 5.92
CA LEU A 104 29.54 -28.48 6.80
C LEU A 104 29.65 -27.07 6.22
N VAL A 105 30.04 -26.90 4.96
CA VAL A 105 30.14 -25.58 4.32
C VAL A 105 28.78 -24.88 4.27
N SER A 106 27.68 -25.59 3.97
CA SER A 106 26.33 -25.01 4.06
C SER A 106 25.90 -24.66 5.50
N HIS A 107 26.41 -25.36 6.51
CA HIS A 107 26.14 -25.06 7.91
C HIS A 107 26.88 -23.79 8.35
N VAL A 108 28.17 -23.65 8.00
CA VAL A 108 28.94 -22.41 8.19
C VAL A 108 28.23 -21.24 7.50
N ALA A 109 27.84 -21.37 6.23
CA ALA A 109 27.03 -20.34 5.55
C ALA A 109 25.69 -20.01 6.26
N THR A 110 25.12 -20.92 7.05
CA THR A 110 23.93 -20.65 7.88
C THR A 110 24.29 -19.89 9.17
N GLN A 111 25.52 -20.02 9.67
CA GLN A 111 26.05 -19.25 10.78
C GLN A 111 26.36 -17.81 10.34
N GLU A 112 26.88 -17.58 9.11
CA GLU A 112 26.98 -16.22 8.57
C GLU A 112 25.62 -15.50 8.47
N MET A 113 24.53 -16.21 8.17
CA MET A 113 23.17 -15.64 8.20
C MET A 113 22.75 -15.20 9.62
N LEU A 114 23.20 -15.92 10.65
CA LEU A 114 23.02 -15.55 12.05
C LEU A 114 23.90 -14.35 12.42
N HIS A 115 25.17 -14.33 12.00
CA HIS A 115 26.09 -13.21 12.21
C HIS A 115 25.55 -11.92 11.59
N LEU A 116 25.16 -11.98 10.31
CA LEU A 116 24.51 -10.89 9.58
C LEU A 116 23.26 -10.37 10.31
N SER A 117 22.46 -11.27 10.90
CA SER A 117 21.29 -10.90 11.72
C SER A 117 21.67 -10.24 13.06
N LEU A 118 22.78 -10.64 13.67
CA LEU A 118 23.33 -10.03 14.89
C LEU A 118 23.93 -8.65 14.62
N VAL A 119 24.63 -8.45 13.50
CA VAL A 119 25.10 -7.13 13.04
C VAL A 119 23.91 -6.19 12.78
N HIS A 120 22.86 -6.69 12.15
CA HIS A 120 21.63 -5.93 11.96
C HIS A 120 20.93 -5.58 13.29
N ASN A 121 20.97 -6.47 14.30
CA ASN A 121 20.53 -6.12 15.66
C ASN A 121 21.40 -5.02 16.29
N LEU A 122 22.72 -5.04 16.11
CA LEU A 122 23.64 -4.00 16.59
C LEU A 122 23.34 -2.64 15.92
N LEU A 123 23.17 -2.61 14.59
CA LEU A 123 22.75 -1.43 13.82
C LEU A 123 21.42 -0.87 14.32
N SER A 124 20.38 -1.71 14.35
CA SER A 124 19.05 -1.29 14.81
C SER A 124 19.07 -0.81 16.25
N ALA A 125 19.83 -1.45 17.15
CA ALA A 125 19.94 -1.04 18.56
C ALA A 125 20.53 0.37 18.74
N ILE A 126 21.52 0.76 17.93
CA ILE A 126 22.09 2.13 17.96
C ILE A 126 21.30 3.15 17.12
N GLY A 127 20.16 2.74 16.54
CA GLY A 127 19.25 3.59 15.77
C GLY A 127 19.62 3.77 14.29
N ALA A 128 20.42 2.87 13.73
CA ALA A 128 20.72 2.83 12.29
C ALA A 128 19.72 1.94 11.54
N ALA A 129 19.60 2.19 10.23
CA ALA A 129 18.86 1.33 9.30
C ALA A 129 19.58 -0.02 9.09
N PRO A 130 18.90 -1.06 8.58
CA PRO A 130 19.58 -2.20 7.96
C PRO A 130 20.47 -1.74 6.80
N HIS A 131 21.46 -2.56 6.43
CA HIS A 131 22.43 -2.22 5.39
C HIS A 131 22.87 -3.44 4.58
N MET A 132 22.35 -3.55 3.36
CA MET A 132 22.87 -4.43 2.32
C MET A 132 23.31 -3.61 1.10
N ALA A 133 24.62 -3.44 0.90
CA ALA A 133 25.15 -2.77 -0.28
C ALA A 133 26.10 -3.68 -1.09
N ARG A 134 25.96 -3.60 -2.42
CA ARG A 134 26.92 -4.04 -3.45
C ARG A 134 27.59 -5.43 -3.22
N PRO A 135 26.87 -6.56 -3.35
CA PRO A 135 27.45 -7.89 -3.33
C PRO A 135 27.86 -8.42 -4.73
N ASN A 136 27.94 -7.57 -5.77
CA ASN A 136 28.33 -8.02 -7.11
C ASN A 136 29.81 -8.43 -7.13
N LEU A 137 30.04 -9.73 -6.95
CA LEU A 137 31.35 -10.36 -6.81
C LEU A 137 32.02 -10.56 -8.18
N PRO A 138 33.35 -10.43 -8.29
CA PRO A 138 34.31 -10.15 -7.22
C PRO A 138 34.35 -8.66 -6.85
N LEU A 139 34.50 -8.36 -5.55
CA LEU A 139 34.61 -6.98 -5.09
C LEU A 139 36.05 -6.45 -5.21
N PRO A 140 36.26 -5.17 -5.62
CA PRO A 140 37.61 -4.60 -5.68
C PRO A 140 38.23 -4.51 -4.29
N ALA A 141 39.47 -4.98 -4.16
CA ALA A 141 40.30 -4.99 -2.93
C ALA A 141 40.59 -3.60 -2.29
N ALA A 142 39.95 -2.54 -2.77
CA ALA A 142 39.97 -1.19 -2.21
C ALA A 142 38.68 -0.83 -1.41
N HIS A 143 37.68 -1.71 -1.37
CA HIS A 143 36.47 -1.50 -0.56
C HIS A 143 36.68 -1.98 0.89
N TYR A 144 37.43 -3.06 1.06
CA TYR A 144 37.90 -3.57 2.34
C TYR A 144 39.39 -3.22 2.55
N PRO A 145 39.95 -3.43 3.76
CA PRO A 145 41.37 -3.25 4.00
C PRO A 145 42.23 -4.12 3.09
N ALA A 146 43.52 -3.78 2.98
CA ALA A 146 44.37 -4.14 1.84
C ALA A 146 44.51 -5.65 1.55
N GLY A 147 44.14 -6.54 2.48
CA GLY A 147 44.23 -8.00 2.33
C GLY A 147 42.94 -8.74 1.96
N VAL A 148 41.74 -8.14 2.01
CA VAL A 148 40.46 -8.89 1.83
C VAL A 148 39.88 -8.70 0.43
N GLN A 149 39.81 -9.78 -0.34
CA GLN A 149 39.16 -9.84 -1.65
C GLN A 149 38.07 -10.91 -1.63
N LEU A 150 36.80 -10.51 -1.74
CA LEU A 150 35.68 -11.46 -1.80
C LEU A 150 35.44 -11.87 -3.28
N ALA A 151 35.43 -13.17 -3.57
CA ALA A 151 35.25 -13.71 -4.92
C ALA A 151 34.55 -15.09 -4.93
N LEU A 152 33.63 -15.29 -5.87
CA LEU A 152 32.94 -16.59 -6.03
C LEU A 152 33.90 -17.65 -6.59
N LEU A 153 34.32 -18.58 -5.73
CA LEU A 153 35.21 -19.68 -6.08
C LEU A 153 34.49 -21.03 -5.92
N PRO A 154 34.57 -21.95 -6.91
CA PRO A 154 34.09 -23.32 -6.72
C PRO A 154 34.92 -24.02 -5.65
N PHE A 155 34.35 -25.05 -5.02
CA PHE A 155 35.03 -25.81 -3.97
C PHE A 155 36.36 -26.39 -4.47
N GLY A 156 37.41 -26.26 -3.66
CA GLY A 156 38.70 -26.89 -3.91
C GLY A 156 39.77 -26.34 -2.97
N GLU A 157 41.03 -26.71 -3.20
CA GLU A 157 42.14 -26.22 -2.38
C GLU A 157 42.20 -24.68 -2.32
N GLN A 158 42.02 -24.01 -3.45
CA GLN A 158 42.06 -22.54 -3.52
C GLN A 158 40.95 -21.90 -2.67
N SER A 159 39.71 -22.36 -2.78
CA SER A 159 38.60 -21.81 -1.99
C SER A 159 38.78 -22.14 -0.50
N LEU A 160 39.21 -23.36 -0.15
CA LEU A 160 39.41 -23.77 1.25
C LEU A 160 40.53 -22.97 1.92
N ARG A 161 41.64 -22.71 1.21
CA ARG A 161 42.72 -21.84 1.72
C ARG A 161 42.23 -20.39 1.88
N HIS A 162 41.41 -19.89 0.96
CA HIS A 162 40.79 -18.56 1.08
C HIS A 162 39.81 -18.47 2.26
N PHE A 163 38.98 -19.49 2.47
CA PHE A 163 38.06 -19.56 3.61
C PHE A 163 38.81 -19.63 4.94
N MET A 164 39.90 -20.39 5.00
CA MET A 164 40.83 -20.38 6.14
C MET A 164 41.50 -19.01 6.36
N PHE A 165 41.76 -18.24 5.31
CA PHE A 165 42.30 -16.89 5.43
C PHE A 165 41.26 -15.91 6.01
N LEU A 166 40.02 -15.97 5.54
CA LEU A 166 38.92 -15.13 6.04
C LEU A 166 38.64 -15.39 7.54
N GLU A 167 38.51 -16.65 7.92
CA GLU A 167 38.20 -17.09 9.30
C GLU A 167 39.41 -17.12 10.25
N ARG A 168 40.60 -16.70 9.80
CA ARG A 168 41.82 -16.93 10.58
C ARG A 168 41.76 -16.23 11.95
N PRO A 169 42.06 -16.94 13.05
CA PRO A 169 42.11 -16.33 14.37
C PRO A 169 43.08 -15.16 14.43
N GLU A 170 42.71 -14.12 15.17
CA GLU A 170 43.58 -12.98 15.39
C GLU A 170 44.96 -13.39 15.96
N GLY A 171 46.02 -12.72 15.50
CA GLY A 171 47.40 -13.09 15.77
C GLY A 171 47.91 -14.31 14.99
N MET A 172 47.15 -14.79 14.00
CA MET A 172 47.59 -15.80 13.03
C MET A 172 48.07 -15.15 11.73
N ASP A 173 49.39 -15.22 11.51
CA ASP A 173 50.03 -14.89 10.24
C ASP A 173 49.79 -16.05 9.25
N LEU A 174 48.93 -15.82 8.27
CA LEU A 174 48.53 -16.77 7.22
C LEU A 174 48.31 -15.99 5.92
N ASP A 175 48.98 -16.42 4.85
CA ASP A 175 48.77 -15.89 3.50
C ASP A 175 47.45 -16.41 2.88
N ASP A 176 46.85 -15.61 2.01
CA ASP A 176 45.69 -16.00 1.20
C ASP A 176 46.08 -16.98 0.07
N ALA A 177 45.09 -17.57 -0.60
CA ALA A 177 45.29 -18.55 -1.66
C ALA A 177 45.99 -17.99 -2.91
N GLU A 178 46.81 -18.82 -3.57
CA GLU A 178 47.54 -18.42 -4.77
C GLU A 178 46.59 -17.89 -5.87
N GLY A 179 46.90 -16.71 -6.41
CA GLY A 179 46.06 -16.00 -7.40
C GLY A 179 45.11 -14.95 -6.81
N ILE A 180 44.89 -14.93 -5.49
CA ILE A 180 44.18 -13.87 -4.78
C ILE A 180 45.25 -12.90 -4.24
N GLN A 181 45.36 -11.70 -4.81
CA GLN A 181 46.45 -10.77 -4.48
C GLN A 181 45.94 -9.48 -3.84
N SER A 182 46.52 -9.14 -2.70
CA SER A 182 46.42 -7.82 -2.07
C SER A 182 46.78 -6.72 -3.08
N LEU A 183 45.77 -5.93 -3.47
CA LEU A 183 45.87 -4.78 -4.38
C LEU A 183 45.43 -3.49 -3.67
N GLY A 184 45.89 -3.29 -2.43
CA GLY A 184 45.56 -2.15 -1.58
C GLY A 184 46.78 -1.45 -0.98
N ARG A 185 46.60 -0.18 -0.59
CA ARG A 185 47.49 0.51 0.36
C ARG A 185 46.77 0.60 1.70
N ALA A 186 47.48 0.31 2.78
CA ALA A 186 46.92 0.41 4.12
C ALA A 186 46.35 1.81 4.40
N ALA A 187 45.12 1.85 4.93
CA ALA A 187 44.46 3.08 5.32
C ALA A 187 44.92 3.47 6.75
N ALA A 188 45.40 4.70 6.93
CA ALA A 188 45.79 5.16 8.26
C ALA A 188 44.60 5.12 9.23
N HIS A 189 44.81 4.79 10.50
CA HIS A 189 43.75 4.85 11.51
C HIS A 189 43.27 6.31 11.72
N MET A 190 42.09 6.50 12.28
CA MET A 190 41.55 7.83 12.61
C MET A 190 42.19 8.39 13.90
N GLU A 191 42.59 9.65 13.88
CA GLU A 191 43.05 10.35 15.09
C GLU A 191 41.88 10.85 15.97
N GLN A 192 42.13 11.00 17.27
CA GLN A 192 41.15 11.50 18.23
C GLN A 192 40.79 12.97 17.94
N GLY A 193 39.66 13.17 17.26
CA GLY A 193 39.17 14.47 16.79
C GLY A 193 38.70 14.49 15.33
N GLU A 194 38.97 13.43 14.56
CA GLU A 194 38.37 13.23 13.24
C GLU A 194 36.88 12.85 13.37
N ILE A 195 35.99 13.66 12.78
CA ILE A 195 34.53 13.42 12.84
C ILE A 195 33.96 12.71 11.62
N VAL A 196 34.61 12.83 10.45
CA VAL A 196 34.15 12.21 9.19
C VAL A 196 34.60 10.74 9.17
N PRO A 197 33.68 9.76 9.05
CA PRO A 197 34.05 8.35 8.99
C PRO A 197 34.85 8.04 7.71
N ARG A 198 35.80 7.12 7.83
CA ARG A 198 36.56 6.57 6.70
C ARG A 198 36.95 5.13 7.00
N LEU A 199 37.24 4.35 5.95
CA LEU A 199 37.75 2.99 6.08
C LEU A 199 39.02 2.99 6.93
N GLN A 200 39.04 2.14 7.96
CA GLN A 200 40.20 1.90 8.81
C GLN A 200 40.71 0.47 8.52
N ASP A 201 42.01 0.29 8.53
CA ASP A 201 42.62 -1.00 8.21
C ASP A 201 42.36 -2.02 9.33
N PHE A 202 42.06 -3.27 8.98
CA PHE A 202 41.92 -4.36 9.94
C PHE A 202 42.51 -5.65 9.39
N ALA A 203 43.28 -6.36 10.23
CA ALA A 203 43.97 -7.58 9.85
C ALA A 203 42.99 -8.76 9.67
N THR A 204 42.09 -8.98 10.62
CA THR A 204 41.13 -10.10 10.65
C THR A 204 39.71 -9.62 10.95
N VAL A 205 38.71 -10.48 10.69
CA VAL A 205 37.31 -10.29 11.13
C VAL A 205 37.25 -10.09 12.65
N GLY A 206 38.05 -10.85 13.42
CA GLY A 206 38.17 -10.71 14.87
C GLY A 206 38.62 -9.31 15.32
N HIS A 207 39.61 -8.73 14.63
CA HIS A 207 40.11 -7.38 14.92
C HIS A 207 39.05 -6.29 14.64
N LEU A 208 38.24 -6.43 13.58
CA LEU A 208 37.11 -5.55 13.29
C LEU A 208 36.09 -5.58 14.44
N TYR A 209 35.61 -6.76 14.83
CA TYR A 209 34.58 -6.90 15.86
C TYR A 209 35.01 -6.45 17.24
N ARG A 210 36.27 -6.71 17.63
CA ARG A 210 36.80 -6.19 18.91
C ARG A 210 36.97 -4.67 18.91
N SER A 211 37.24 -4.07 17.76
CA SER A 211 37.26 -2.61 17.62
C SER A 211 35.84 -2.02 17.72
N ILE A 212 34.84 -2.69 17.14
CA ILE A 212 33.42 -2.38 17.32
C ILE A 212 32.99 -2.50 18.79
N GLU A 213 33.36 -3.61 19.46
CA GLU A 213 33.09 -3.86 20.88
C GLU A 213 33.66 -2.74 21.76
N ARG A 214 34.94 -2.40 21.55
CA ARG A 214 35.61 -1.32 22.30
C ARG A 214 35.03 0.05 21.99
N GLY A 215 34.59 0.28 20.76
CA GLY A 215 33.83 1.46 20.35
C GLY A 215 32.50 1.56 21.09
N ILE A 216 31.74 0.47 21.21
CA ILE A 216 30.48 0.43 21.96
C ILE A 216 30.71 0.75 23.44
N GLU A 217 31.72 0.14 24.08
CA GLU A 217 32.10 0.46 25.46
C GLU A 217 32.43 1.97 25.62
N HIS A 218 33.28 2.50 24.75
CA HIS A 218 33.71 3.90 24.80
C HIS A 218 32.53 4.87 24.58
N LEU A 219 31.66 4.63 23.60
CA LEU A 219 30.51 5.48 23.31
C LEU A 219 29.43 5.36 24.41
N ALA A 220 29.32 4.21 25.07
CA ALA A 220 28.48 4.03 26.25
C ALA A 220 29.01 4.79 27.47
N GLU A 221 30.33 4.80 27.71
CA GLU A 221 30.96 5.66 28.73
C GLU A 221 30.76 7.16 28.42
N LYS A 222 30.86 7.53 27.15
CA LYS A 222 30.79 8.92 26.66
C LYS A 222 29.39 9.54 26.67
N TYR A 223 28.37 8.79 26.24
CA TYR A 223 26.99 9.27 26.13
C TYR A 223 26.05 8.71 27.20
N GLY A 224 26.42 7.60 27.84
CA GLY A 224 25.53 6.75 28.64
C GLY A 224 24.77 5.74 27.78
N GLU A 225 24.66 4.49 28.25
CA GLU A 225 24.06 3.38 27.49
C GLU A 225 22.68 3.70 26.89
N ARG A 226 21.79 4.32 27.66
CA ARG A 226 20.45 4.72 27.20
C ARG A 226 20.47 5.74 26.05
N TRP A 227 21.53 6.53 25.92
CA TRP A 227 21.72 7.44 24.78
C TRP A 227 22.45 6.77 23.63
N LEU A 228 23.20 5.68 23.83
CA LEU A 228 23.76 4.89 22.74
C LEU A 228 22.67 4.02 22.10
N PHE A 229 22.00 3.19 22.91
CA PHE A 229 20.97 2.24 22.45
C PHE A 229 19.60 2.91 22.35
N VAL A 230 19.43 3.77 21.33
CA VAL A 230 18.18 4.52 21.06
C VAL A 230 17.17 3.75 20.19
N GLY A 231 17.59 2.62 19.63
CA GLY A 231 16.81 1.80 18.72
C GLY A 231 15.59 1.15 19.38
N PRO A 232 14.46 1.03 18.66
CA PRO A 232 13.31 0.30 19.18
C PRO A 232 13.62 -1.20 19.22
N HIS A 233 13.50 -1.83 20.41
CA HIS A 233 13.69 -3.29 20.59
C HIS A 233 12.85 -4.18 19.66
N ARG A 234 11.79 -3.62 19.06
CA ARG A 234 10.92 -4.32 18.12
C ARG A 234 11.58 -4.52 16.76
N ALA A 235 12.41 -3.58 16.31
CA ALA A 235 13.15 -3.62 15.04
C ALA A 235 14.37 -4.56 15.06
N GLN A 236 14.34 -5.60 15.91
CA GLN A 236 15.42 -6.56 16.07
C GLN A 236 14.92 -7.98 15.85
N ALA A 237 15.72 -8.77 15.15
CA ALA A 237 15.49 -10.18 14.97
C ALA A 237 15.82 -10.94 16.26
N THR A 238 15.06 -12.00 16.55
CA THR A 238 15.23 -12.81 17.78
C THR A 238 14.86 -14.26 17.49
N GLN A 239 15.21 -15.16 18.42
CA GLN A 239 14.77 -16.56 18.40
C GLN A 239 13.26 -16.74 18.13
N LYS A 240 12.40 -15.80 18.54
CA LYS A 240 10.95 -15.81 18.28
C LYS A 240 10.61 -15.91 16.78
N HIS A 241 11.45 -15.36 15.91
CA HIS A 241 11.24 -15.27 14.47
C HIS A 241 12.09 -16.31 13.73
N PHE A 242 13.40 -16.32 13.95
CA PHE A 242 14.36 -17.16 13.19
C PHE A 242 14.85 -18.43 13.92
N ARG A 243 14.35 -18.69 15.14
CA ARG A 243 14.54 -19.93 15.93
C ARG A 243 15.96 -20.24 16.44
N TRP A 244 17.00 -19.50 16.03
CA TRP A 244 18.34 -19.54 16.63
C TRP A 244 18.33 -19.05 18.10
N PRO A 245 18.71 -19.89 19.09
CA PRO A 245 18.88 -19.45 20.49
C PRO A 245 19.88 -18.31 20.68
N GLU A 246 20.88 -18.25 19.82
CA GLU A 246 22.00 -17.32 19.84
C GLU A 246 21.61 -15.92 19.32
N LEU A 247 20.48 -15.82 18.58
CA LEU A 247 19.96 -14.56 18.06
C LEU A 247 19.28 -13.75 19.17
N VAL A 248 20.11 -13.03 19.93
CA VAL A 248 19.72 -12.17 21.05
C VAL A 248 19.42 -10.73 20.62
N ALA A 249 18.50 -10.08 21.34
CA ALA A 249 18.25 -8.65 21.19
C ALA A 249 19.34 -7.85 21.93
N VAL A 250 19.86 -6.82 21.29
CA VAL A 250 20.84 -5.88 21.84
C VAL A 250 20.10 -4.69 22.46
N THR A 251 20.29 -4.49 23.76
CA THR A 251 19.60 -3.48 24.57
C THR A 251 20.53 -2.62 25.44
N ASP A 252 21.77 -3.06 25.61
CA ASP A 252 22.78 -2.54 26.53
C ASP A 252 24.16 -3.05 26.11
N VAL A 253 25.23 -2.60 26.78
CA VAL A 253 26.60 -3.03 26.45
C VAL A 253 26.79 -4.54 26.67
N ALA A 254 26.13 -5.15 27.66
CA ALA A 254 26.29 -6.57 27.96
C ALA A 254 25.70 -7.47 26.87
N SER A 255 24.53 -7.13 26.35
CA SER A 255 23.88 -7.83 25.23
C SER A 255 24.58 -7.54 23.89
N ALA A 256 25.15 -6.34 23.70
CA ALA A 256 26.00 -6.05 22.54
C ALA A 256 27.28 -6.90 22.53
N LYS A 257 27.96 -7.01 23.67
CA LYS A 257 29.13 -7.91 23.84
C LYS A 257 28.75 -9.36 23.57
N LEU A 258 27.65 -9.86 24.13
CA LEU A 258 27.18 -11.23 23.88
C LEU A 258 26.92 -11.52 22.38
N ALA A 259 26.37 -10.56 21.64
CA ALA A 259 26.18 -10.67 20.19
C ALA A 259 27.53 -10.75 19.44
N ILE A 260 28.52 -9.94 19.84
CA ILE A 260 29.86 -9.94 19.25
C ILE A 260 30.64 -11.21 19.62
N ASP A 261 30.63 -11.61 20.89
CA ASP A 261 31.25 -12.84 21.39
C ASP A 261 30.72 -14.07 20.62
N THR A 262 29.41 -14.10 20.32
CA THR A 262 28.79 -15.17 19.52
C THR A 262 29.38 -15.28 18.12
N ILE A 263 29.64 -14.15 17.44
CA ILE A 263 30.22 -14.12 16.09
C ILE A 263 31.68 -14.59 16.16
N LEU A 264 32.46 -14.05 17.10
CA LEU A 264 33.86 -14.41 17.32
C LEU A 264 34.05 -15.90 17.68
N GLU A 265 33.22 -16.45 18.57
CA GLU A 265 33.29 -17.85 18.98
C GLU A 265 32.91 -18.84 17.87
N GLN A 266 32.10 -18.43 16.90
CA GLN A 266 31.71 -19.28 15.77
C GLN A 266 32.72 -19.23 14.61
N GLY A 267 33.23 -18.04 14.25
CA GLY A 267 34.23 -17.84 13.21
C GLY A 267 35.64 -18.33 13.59
N GLU A 268 36.33 -17.59 14.46
CA GLU A 268 37.70 -17.87 14.88
C GLU A 268 37.82 -18.78 16.11
N GLY A 269 36.80 -18.80 16.97
CA GLY A 269 36.76 -19.59 18.20
C GLY A 269 37.35 -18.88 19.42
N ALA A 270 36.87 -19.26 20.61
CA ALA A 270 37.35 -18.68 21.88
C ALA A 270 38.89 -18.84 22.03
N ARG A 271 39.60 -17.73 22.24
CA ARG A 271 41.08 -17.57 22.30
C ARG A 271 41.87 -18.87 22.57
N GLY A 272 42.19 -19.60 21.50
CA GLY A 272 43.03 -20.80 21.54
C GLY A 272 42.34 -22.14 21.24
N ASP A 273 41.01 -22.18 21.11
CA ASP A 273 40.24 -23.38 20.74
C ASP A 273 39.44 -23.24 19.44
N TRP A 274 40.14 -22.80 18.39
CA TRP A 274 39.65 -22.64 17.02
C TRP A 274 39.15 -23.93 16.33
N ARG A 275 39.26 -25.09 16.98
CA ARG A 275 39.12 -26.40 16.31
C ARG A 275 37.72 -26.69 15.82
N ASP A 276 36.71 -26.26 16.56
CA ASP A 276 35.30 -26.50 16.24
C ASP A 276 34.58 -25.26 15.66
N ALA A 277 35.26 -24.10 15.71
CA ALA A 277 34.92 -22.89 14.96
C ALA A 277 35.17 -23.07 13.45
N HIS A 278 34.71 -22.12 12.63
CA HIS A 278 34.73 -22.18 11.16
C HIS A 278 36.12 -22.44 10.59
N PHE A 279 37.13 -21.71 11.08
CA PHE A 279 38.53 -21.95 10.71
C PHE A 279 38.93 -23.42 10.88
N GLY A 280 38.66 -24.01 12.04
CA GLY A 280 38.98 -25.41 12.33
C GLY A 280 38.17 -26.40 11.50
N GLN A 281 36.92 -26.07 11.13
CA GLN A 281 36.13 -26.85 10.19
C GLN A 281 36.74 -26.84 8.78
N PHE A 282 37.19 -25.69 8.28
CA PHE A 282 37.88 -25.61 6.98
C PHE A 282 39.24 -26.31 6.98
N VAL A 283 40.03 -26.21 8.07
CA VAL A 283 41.27 -27.00 8.24
C VAL A 283 40.98 -28.50 8.16
N LYS A 284 39.95 -29.00 8.86
CA LYS A 284 39.54 -30.42 8.82
C LYS A 284 39.14 -30.85 7.41
N ILE A 285 38.38 -30.03 6.68
CA ILE A 285 37.97 -30.32 5.30
C ILE A 285 39.18 -30.34 4.36
N LEU A 286 40.13 -29.42 4.50
CA LEU A 286 41.33 -29.36 3.67
C LEU A 286 42.28 -30.55 3.93
N ASP A 287 42.52 -30.92 5.20
CA ASP A 287 43.27 -32.14 5.56
C ASP A 287 42.65 -33.41 4.91
N GLU A 288 41.32 -33.52 4.90
CA GLU A 288 40.60 -34.65 4.28
C GLU A 288 40.61 -34.59 2.74
N TYR A 289 40.51 -33.39 2.14
CA TYR A 289 40.57 -33.18 0.69
C TYR A 289 41.96 -33.48 0.12
N GLU A 290 43.02 -32.95 0.75
CA GLU A 290 44.41 -33.29 0.42
C GLU A 290 44.67 -34.80 0.57
N GLN A 291 44.08 -35.45 1.59
CA GLN A 291 44.18 -36.90 1.73
C GLN A 291 43.49 -37.66 0.59
N CYS A 292 42.29 -37.24 0.17
CA CYS A 292 41.60 -37.89 -0.96
C CYS A 292 42.40 -37.76 -2.27
N LEU A 293 43.02 -36.59 -2.53
CA LEU A 293 43.91 -36.41 -3.69
C LEU A 293 45.18 -37.27 -3.62
N ARG A 294 45.71 -37.54 -2.42
CA ARG A 294 46.85 -38.46 -2.23
C ARG A 294 46.46 -39.92 -2.48
N ASP A 295 45.25 -40.31 -2.11
CA ASP A 295 44.74 -41.68 -2.29
C ASP A 295 44.25 -41.94 -3.72
N ASN A 296 43.66 -40.93 -4.37
CA ASN A 296 43.16 -40.95 -5.74
C ASN A 296 43.52 -39.61 -6.46
N PRO A 297 44.58 -39.56 -7.28
CA PRO A 297 44.96 -38.35 -8.02
C PRO A 297 43.94 -37.88 -9.07
N ASP A 298 43.01 -38.74 -9.49
CA ASP A 298 41.93 -38.42 -10.42
C ASP A 298 40.64 -37.99 -9.67
N PHE A 299 40.69 -37.83 -8.35
CA PHE A 299 39.54 -37.43 -7.51
C PHE A 299 39.08 -35.99 -7.82
N ASP A 300 37.90 -35.89 -8.41
CA ASP A 300 37.23 -34.63 -8.72
C ASP A 300 35.85 -34.56 -8.04
N PRO A 301 35.72 -33.88 -6.89
CA PRO A 301 34.45 -33.73 -6.18
C PRO A 301 33.54 -32.63 -6.72
N VAL A 302 33.92 -31.93 -7.80
CA VAL A 302 33.38 -30.62 -8.15
C VAL A 302 32.80 -30.62 -9.56
N ARG A 303 31.67 -29.95 -9.78
CA ARG A 303 31.16 -29.67 -11.12
C ARG A 303 32.09 -28.65 -11.82
N PRO A 304 32.18 -28.63 -13.16
CA PRO A 304 33.05 -27.70 -13.90
C PRO A 304 32.48 -26.27 -13.95
N VAL A 305 32.12 -25.75 -12.78
CA VAL A 305 31.38 -24.51 -12.53
C VAL A 305 32.29 -23.29 -12.73
N LEU A 306 31.74 -22.29 -13.42
CA LEU A 306 32.31 -20.97 -13.62
C LEU A 306 31.51 -19.93 -12.83
N ALA A 307 32.18 -19.00 -12.15
CA ALA A 307 31.54 -17.77 -11.69
C ALA A 307 31.37 -16.85 -12.91
N ALA A 308 30.12 -16.64 -13.33
CA ALA A 308 29.76 -15.90 -14.52
C ALA A 308 28.46 -15.12 -14.30
N ASN A 309 28.36 -13.93 -14.89
CA ASN A 309 27.19 -13.07 -14.77
C ASN A 309 26.28 -13.18 -15.99
N VAL A 310 25.00 -12.83 -15.82
CA VAL A 310 24.06 -12.69 -16.94
C VAL A 310 24.37 -11.44 -17.76
N ARG A 311 24.85 -10.37 -17.10
CA ARG A 311 25.14 -9.06 -17.71
C ARG A 311 26.57 -8.62 -17.41
N ALA A 312 27.09 -7.70 -18.22
CA ALA A 312 28.36 -7.05 -17.91
C ALA A 312 28.20 -6.16 -16.67
N PRO A 313 29.12 -6.23 -15.68
CA PRO A 313 29.06 -5.38 -14.50
C PRO A 313 29.23 -3.89 -14.89
N GLU A 314 28.62 -2.98 -14.11
CA GLU A 314 28.72 -1.53 -14.34
C GLU A 314 30.14 -0.94 -14.17
N ARG A 315 31.05 -1.73 -13.60
CA ARG A 315 32.45 -1.38 -13.32
C ARG A 315 33.35 -2.21 -14.22
N ASP A 316 34.53 -1.68 -14.60
CA ASP A 316 35.54 -2.34 -15.44
C ASP A 316 36.25 -3.54 -14.74
N ILE A 317 35.48 -4.50 -14.22
CA ILE A 317 35.95 -5.74 -13.61
C ILE A 317 35.68 -6.86 -14.62
N PRO A 318 36.71 -7.56 -15.13
CA PRO A 318 36.50 -8.62 -16.11
C PRO A 318 35.89 -9.87 -15.44
N VAL A 319 34.59 -10.07 -15.65
CA VAL A 319 33.84 -11.26 -15.22
C VAL A 319 33.34 -12.02 -16.45
N PRO A 320 33.42 -13.36 -16.49
CA PRO A 320 32.83 -14.17 -17.56
C PRO A 320 31.32 -13.96 -17.70
N LEU A 321 30.78 -14.10 -18.90
CA LEU A 321 29.35 -13.96 -19.16
C LEU A 321 28.70 -15.29 -19.56
N ILE A 322 27.46 -15.47 -19.15
CA ILE A 322 26.64 -16.63 -19.55
C ILE A 322 26.19 -16.41 -21.01
N SER A 323 26.69 -17.25 -21.91
CA SER A 323 26.40 -17.18 -23.36
C SER A 323 25.27 -18.12 -23.80
N ASP A 324 24.83 -19.02 -22.92
CA ASP A 324 23.65 -19.86 -23.12
C ASP A 324 22.36 -19.11 -22.67
N PRO A 325 21.37 -18.91 -23.55
CA PRO A 325 20.21 -18.06 -23.25
C PRO A 325 19.24 -18.68 -22.23
N ASP A 326 19.14 -20.01 -22.18
CA ASP A 326 18.25 -20.70 -21.25
C ASP A 326 18.84 -20.69 -19.83
N THR A 327 20.14 -20.94 -19.73
CA THR A 327 20.93 -20.83 -18.49
C THR A 327 20.92 -19.40 -17.95
N ALA A 328 21.03 -18.40 -18.82
CA ALA A 328 20.93 -16.99 -18.45
C ALA A 328 19.57 -16.67 -17.79
N ARG A 329 18.46 -17.16 -18.35
CA ARG A 329 17.11 -16.98 -17.77
C ARG A 329 16.93 -17.67 -16.42
N VAL A 330 17.46 -18.89 -16.24
CA VAL A 330 17.40 -19.59 -14.94
C VAL A 330 18.26 -18.86 -13.89
N THR A 331 19.40 -18.30 -14.30
CA THR A 331 20.26 -17.50 -13.41
C THR A 331 19.61 -16.16 -13.05
N ASP A 332 18.92 -15.51 -13.98
CA ASP A 332 18.10 -14.33 -13.69
C ASP A 332 16.99 -14.64 -12.68
N LEU A 333 16.31 -15.78 -12.79
CA LEU A 333 15.29 -16.19 -11.82
C LEU A 333 15.89 -16.40 -10.41
N PHE A 334 17.13 -16.90 -10.32
CA PHE A 334 17.86 -16.96 -9.04
C PHE A 334 18.17 -15.55 -8.51
N ASN A 335 18.71 -14.67 -9.34
CA ASN A 335 19.06 -13.30 -8.95
C ASN A 335 17.82 -12.52 -8.46
N VAL A 336 16.69 -12.62 -9.16
CA VAL A 336 15.39 -12.05 -8.73
C VAL A 336 14.90 -12.66 -7.41
N GLY A 337 14.97 -13.99 -7.26
CA GLY A 337 14.59 -14.64 -6.00
C GLY A 337 15.46 -14.22 -4.80
N TYR A 338 16.75 -13.97 -5.05
CA TYR A 338 17.73 -13.50 -4.08
C TYR A 338 17.52 -12.02 -3.70
N GLU A 339 17.28 -11.17 -4.70
CA GLU A 339 16.91 -9.76 -4.53
C GLU A 339 15.66 -9.61 -3.64
N ILE A 340 14.59 -10.38 -3.92
CA ILE A 340 13.35 -10.39 -3.12
C ILE A 340 13.62 -10.90 -1.69
N LEU A 341 14.50 -11.90 -1.51
CA LEU A 341 14.86 -12.40 -0.17
C LEU A 341 15.50 -11.30 0.67
N LEU A 342 16.48 -10.57 0.12
CA LEU A 342 17.14 -9.47 0.80
C LEU A 342 16.16 -8.35 1.12
N GLN A 343 15.29 -7.97 0.19
CA GLN A 343 14.26 -6.96 0.42
C GLN A 343 13.28 -7.33 1.55
N ILE A 344 12.83 -8.59 1.63
CA ILE A 344 11.96 -9.05 2.72
C ILE A 344 12.71 -9.03 4.06
N PHE A 345 14.00 -9.39 4.07
CA PHE A 345 14.86 -9.34 5.25
C PHE A 345 15.11 -7.89 5.72
N GLU A 346 15.49 -6.98 4.82
CA GLU A 346 15.66 -5.57 5.15
C GLU A 346 14.33 -4.94 5.60
N ARG A 347 13.21 -5.27 4.96
CA ARG A 347 11.88 -4.82 5.41
C ARG A 347 11.52 -5.32 6.80
N PHE A 348 11.98 -6.50 7.20
CA PHE A 348 11.82 -7.00 8.57
C PHE A 348 12.56 -6.11 9.59
N PHE A 349 13.74 -5.58 9.26
CA PHE A 349 14.50 -4.68 10.15
C PHE A 349 14.04 -3.21 10.07
N ALA A 350 13.72 -2.72 8.88
CA ALA A 350 13.27 -1.34 8.62
C ALA A 350 11.76 -1.10 8.89
N HIS A 351 11.07 -2.03 9.55
CA HIS A 351 9.62 -1.94 9.75
C HIS A 351 9.22 -0.79 10.68
N THR A 352 8.02 -0.25 10.45
CA THR A 352 7.46 0.91 11.16
C THR A 352 6.08 0.62 11.73
N GLU A 353 5.22 -0.01 10.92
CA GLU A 353 3.77 -0.14 11.16
C GLU A 353 3.29 -1.60 11.24
N GLU A 354 4.17 -2.55 10.95
CA GLU A 354 3.85 -3.98 10.90
C GLU A 354 3.37 -4.50 12.25
N SER A 355 2.31 -5.31 12.24
CA SER A 355 1.88 -6.10 13.40
C SER A 355 2.78 -7.31 13.63
N ASP A 356 2.73 -7.90 14.82
CA ASP A 356 3.47 -9.14 15.13
C ASP A 356 3.08 -10.32 14.21
N ALA A 357 1.88 -10.32 13.62
CA ALA A 357 1.51 -11.31 12.60
C ALA A 357 2.25 -11.07 11.28
N GLN A 358 2.37 -9.80 10.87
CA GLN A 358 3.07 -9.38 9.65
C GLN A 358 4.59 -9.60 9.75
N LEU A 359 5.21 -9.29 10.90
CA LEU A 359 6.63 -9.57 11.13
C LEU A 359 6.95 -11.07 11.08
N ARG A 360 6.06 -11.93 11.58
CA ARG A 360 6.19 -13.38 11.41
C ARG A 360 6.06 -13.80 9.94
N THR A 361 5.11 -13.23 9.20
CA THR A 361 4.99 -13.48 7.76
C THR A 361 6.25 -13.07 6.98
N LEU A 362 6.89 -11.94 7.28
CA LEU A 362 8.17 -11.56 6.66
C LEU A 362 9.28 -12.56 7.00
N ALA A 363 9.45 -12.92 8.28
CA ALA A 363 10.47 -13.89 8.69
C ALA A 363 10.25 -15.30 8.11
N ASP A 364 9.01 -15.80 8.13
CA ASP A 364 8.64 -17.08 7.52
C ASP A 364 8.87 -17.04 5.98
N ALA A 365 8.62 -15.90 5.33
CA ALA A 365 8.89 -15.70 3.90
C ALA A 365 10.40 -15.69 3.57
N THR A 366 11.24 -15.00 4.35
CA THR A 366 12.71 -15.04 4.20
C THR A 366 13.22 -16.48 4.28
N VAL A 367 12.79 -17.24 5.30
CA VAL A 367 13.19 -18.65 5.48
C VAL A 367 12.65 -19.53 4.33
N ALA A 368 11.41 -19.28 3.87
CA ALA A 368 10.83 -20.03 2.77
C ALA A 368 11.60 -19.80 1.45
N LEU A 369 12.02 -18.56 1.14
CA LEU A 369 12.86 -18.25 -0.03
C LEU A 369 14.21 -18.99 0.03
N MET A 370 14.90 -18.94 1.17
CA MET A 370 16.18 -19.63 1.37
C MET A 370 16.11 -21.12 0.99
N PHE A 371 15.14 -21.85 1.55
CA PHE A 371 15.06 -23.31 1.38
C PHE A 371 14.31 -23.77 0.13
N SER A 372 13.36 -22.99 -0.37
CA SER A 372 12.40 -23.42 -1.40
C SER A 372 12.63 -22.77 -2.77
N VAL A 373 13.46 -21.71 -2.83
CA VAL A 373 13.80 -20.98 -4.05
C VAL A 373 15.32 -20.95 -4.25
N ILE A 374 16.06 -20.29 -3.34
CA ILE A 374 17.50 -20.04 -3.50
C ILE A 374 18.28 -21.34 -3.58
N ARG A 375 18.07 -22.24 -2.61
CA ARG A 375 18.74 -23.54 -2.59
C ARG A 375 18.47 -24.36 -3.86
N PRO A 376 17.22 -24.72 -4.24
CA PRO A 376 17.01 -25.56 -5.42
C PRO A 376 17.44 -24.90 -6.73
N LEU A 377 17.33 -23.56 -6.88
CA LEU A 377 17.87 -22.86 -8.06
C LEU A 377 19.41 -22.89 -8.10
N GLY A 378 20.09 -22.61 -6.98
CA GLY A 378 21.55 -22.68 -6.90
C GLY A 378 22.09 -24.10 -7.18
N GLU A 379 21.38 -25.12 -6.69
CA GLU A 379 21.69 -26.53 -6.98
C GLU A 379 21.48 -26.87 -8.47
N LEU A 380 20.43 -26.33 -9.10
CA LEU A 380 20.09 -26.53 -10.52
C LEU A 380 21.11 -25.85 -11.46
N ILE A 381 21.42 -24.57 -11.23
CA ILE A 381 22.26 -23.74 -12.11
C ILE A 381 23.63 -24.38 -12.35
N THR A 382 24.22 -25.00 -11.33
CA THR A 382 25.51 -25.72 -11.44
C THR A 382 25.53 -26.91 -12.40
N THR A 383 24.36 -27.35 -12.89
CA THR A 383 24.21 -28.41 -13.91
C THR A 383 24.01 -27.86 -15.32
N LEU A 384 23.77 -26.56 -15.48
CA LEU A 384 23.43 -25.92 -16.75
C LEU A 384 24.69 -25.38 -17.48
N PRO A 385 24.75 -25.45 -18.82
CA PRO A 385 25.94 -25.07 -19.58
C PRO A 385 26.20 -23.56 -19.57
N ALA A 386 27.47 -23.17 -19.48
CA ALA A 386 27.87 -21.76 -19.59
C ALA A 386 27.64 -21.15 -20.99
N GLY A 387 27.50 -22.01 -22.00
CA GLY A 387 27.29 -21.65 -23.40
C GLY A 387 28.53 -21.82 -24.29
N PRO A 388 28.43 -21.44 -25.58
CA PRO A 388 29.44 -21.74 -26.59
C PRO A 388 30.81 -21.09 -26.33
N ASP A 389 30.87 -19.97 -25.61
CA ASP A 389 32.12 -19.27 -25.29
C ASP A 389 32.96 -19.98 -24.21
N HIS A 390 32.33 -20.87 -23.44
CA HIS A 390 32.94 -21.64 -22.35
C HIS A 390 32.63 -23.15 -22.47
N PRO A 391 33.10 -23.82 -23.54
CA PRO A 391 32.73 -25.19 -23.85
C PRO A 391 33.14 -26.17 -22.75
N GLY A 392 32.19 -27.00 -22.31
CA GLY A 392 32.40 -27.98 -21.24
C GLY A 392 32.39 -27.40 -19.82
N LYS A 393 32.03 -26.11 -19.65
CA LYS A 393 31.80 -25.49 -18.34
C LYS A 393 30.30 -25.37 -18.05
N THR A 394 29.97 -25.47 -16.76
CA THR A 394 28.67 -25.06 -16.22
C THR A 394 28.85 -23.73 -15.47
N VAL A 395 27.79 -23.13 -14.93
CA VAL A 395 27.86 -21.85 -14.20
C VAL A 395 27.33 -21.99 -12.78
N GLY A 396 27.74 -21.11 -11.88
CA GLY A 396 27.21 -21.06 -10.52
C GLY A 396 26.19 -19.94 -10.34
N PRO A 397 25.46 -19.91 -9.21
CA PRO A 397 24.62 -18.76 -8.88
C PRO A 397 25.47 -17.49 -8.76
N SER A 398 25.13 -16.45 -9.52
CA SER A 398 25.92 -15.20 -9.59
C SER A 398 25.74 -14.29 -8.37
N PHE A 399 24.61 -14.39 -7.65
CA PHE A 399 24.21 -13.44 -6.60
C PHE A 399 24.23 -11.97 -7.10
N GLU A 400 23.86 -11.76 -8.38
CA GLU A 400 23.88 -10.43 -9.01
C GLU A 400 22.69 -9.61 -8.52
N LEU A 401 22.95 -8.40 -8.02
CA LEU A 401 21.95 -7.39 -7.72
C LEU A 401 22.02 -6.25 -8.76
N PHE A 402 20.84 -5.77 -9.15
CA PHE A 402 20.68 -4.74 -10.18
C PHE A 402 20.78 -3.30 -9.64
N TYR A 403 20.63 -3.14 -8.33
CA TYR A 403 20.73 -1.88 -7.58
C TYR A 403 20.93 -2.21 -6.08
N GLU A 404 21.12 -1.18 -5.25
CA GLU A 404 21.07 -1.30 -3.79
C GLU A 404 19.61 -1.63 -3.36
N THR A 405 19.41 -2.53 -2.38
CA THR A 405 18.09 -3.09 -2.03
C THR A 405 17.22 -2.16 -1.18
N ASP A 406 17.73 -0.98 -0.86
CA ASP A 406 17.17 0.04 0.04
C ASP A 406 16.00 0.85 -0.55
N TYR A 407 15.65 0.65 -1.83
CA TYR A 407 14.60 1.40 -2.51
C TYR A 407 13.15 1.13 -2.02
N LEU A 408 12.94 0.12 -1.15
CA LEU A 408 11.63 -0.10 -0.54
C LEU A 408 11.32 0.96 0.51
N MET A 409 10.30 1.78 0.24
CA MET A 409 9.90 2.85 1.17
C MET A 409 9.54 2.34 2.58
N PRO A 410 9.75 3.15 3.64
CA PRO A 410 9.32 2.83 5.01
C PRO A 410 7.81 2.60 5.18
N HIS A 411 6.98 3.09 4.25
CA HIS A 411 5.52 2.92 4.26
C HIS A 411 5.12 1.46 3.97
N ARG A 412 4.44 0.81 4.93
CA ARG A 412 4.13 -0.63 4.90
C ARG A 412 3.38 -1.06 3.64
N GLU A 413 2.29 -0.36 3.29
CA GLU A 413 1.42 -0.79 2.19
C GLU A 413 2.14 -0.71 0.83
N ALA A 414 2.99 0.29 0.64
CA ALA A 414 3.78 0.43 -0.58
C ALA A 414 4.83 -0.69 -0.69
N ALA A 415 5.64 -0.89 0.36
CA ALA A 415 6.68 -1.92 0.37
C ALA A 415 6.11 -3.34 0.17
N TRP A 416 5.04 -3.69 0.89
CA TRP A 416 4.42 -5.03 0.74
C TRP A 416 3.74 -5.22 -0.62
N THR A 417 3.20 -4.16 -1.23
CA THR A 417 2.65 -4.23 -2.59
C THR A 417 3.75 -4.55 -3.60
N LEU A 418 4.87 -3.81 -3.57
CA LEU A 418 6.02 -4.08 -4.45
C LEU A 418 6.60 -5.48 -4.25
N LEU A 419 6.75 -5.93 -3.00
CA LEU A 419 7.18 -7.30 -2.69
C LEU A 419 6.24 -8.36 -3.29
N ALA A 420 4.92 -8.17 -3.16
CA ALA A 420 3.94 -9.09 -3.75
C ALA A 420 3.89 -9.03 -5.28
N GLU A 421 4.17 -7.87 -5.87
CA GLU A 421 4.28 -7.68 -7.33
C GLU A 421 5.50 -8.44 -7.87
N ARG A 422 6.70 -8.18 -7.32
CA ARG A 422 7.96 -8.87 -7.70
C ARG A 422 7.87 -10.39 -7.54
N LEU A 423 7.20 -10.88 -6.48
CA LEU A 423 6.91 -12.32 -6.32
C LEU A 423 6.00 -12.87 -7.44
N GLY A 424 5.03 -12.09 -7.92
CA GLY A 424 4.17 -12.47 -9.04
C GLY A 424 4.88 -12.47 -10.39
N GLU A 425 5.77 -11.49 -10.61
CA GLU A 425 6.67 -11.48 -11.77
C GLU A 425 7.59 -12.71 -11.76
N ALA A 426 8.13 -13.08 -10.60
CA ALA A 426 8.96 -14.28 -10.45
C ALA A 426 8.18 -15.58 -10.73
N VAL A 427 6.90 -15.69 -10.35
CA VAL A 427 6.03 -16.82 -10.76
C VAL A 427 5.89 -16.85 -12.28
N THR A 428 5.60 -15.71 -12.92
CA THR A 428 5.41 -15.62 -14.37
C THR A 428 6.70 -16.00 -15.12
N LEU A 429 7.84 -15.45 -14.72
CA LEU A 429 9.16 -15.80 -15.27
C LEU A 429 9.46 -17.30 -15.10
N THR A 430 9.10 -17.89 -13.96
CA THR A 430 9.27 -19.33 -13.73
C THR A 430 8.43 -20.14 -14.71
N ASP A 431 7.16 -19.78 -14.91
CA ASP A 431 6.26 -20.50 -15.82
C ASP A 431 6.65 -20.33 -17.31
N ASP A 432 7.13 -19.15 -17.71
CA ASP A 432 7.69 -18.92 -19.06
C ASP A 432 8.93 -19.79 -19.31
N ILE A 433 9.87 -19.85 -18.36
CA ILE A 433 11.05 -20.74 -18.46
C ILE A 433 10.62 -22.20 -18.51
N ARG A 434 9.61 -22.61 -17.74
CA ARG A 434 9.06 -23.99 -17.77
C ARG A 434 8.43 -24.36 -19.12
N ALA A 435 7.80 -23.40 -19.80
CA ALA A 435 7.21 -23.59 -21.11
C ALA A 435 8.26 -23.67 -22.23
N ASP A 436 9.26 -22.77 -22.18
CA ASP A 436 10.29 -22.65 -23.21
C ASP A 436 11.43 -23.67 -23.07
N VAL A 437 11.74 -24.07 -21.83
CA VAL A 437 12.89 -24.94 -21.49
C VAL A 437 12.43 -26.22 -20.77
N PRO A 438 11.82 -27.20 -21.49
CA PRO A 438 11.29 -28.42 -20.87
C PRO A 438 12.30 -29.24 -20.06
N ALA A 439 13.60 -29.09 -20.35
CA ALA A 439 14.68 -29.79 -19.64
C ALA A 439 14.74 -29.46 -18.13
N VAL A 440 14.33 -28.24 -17.73
CA VAL A 440 14.27 -27.81 -16.32
C VAL A 440 12.84 -27.72 -15.79
N GLY A 441 11.84 -27.98 -16.63
CA GLY A 441 10.44 -27.67 -16.38
C GLY A 441 9.82 -28.32 -15.13
N GLU A 442 10.23 -29.56 -14.81
CA GLU A 442 9.81 -30.30 -13.60
C GLU A 442 10.48 -29.77 -12.33
N GLN A 443 11.77 -29.40 -12.40
CA GLN A 443 12.53 -28.90 -11.25
C GLN A 443 12.03 -27.52 -10.79
N LEU A 444 11.50 -26.72 -11.73
CA LEU A 444 10.93 -25.40 -11.46
C LEU A 444 9.48 -25.43 -10.91
N VAL A 445 8.76 -26.56 -10.99
CA VAL A 445 7.40 -26.70 -10.41
C VAL A 445 7.33 -26.31 -8.92
N PRO A 446 8.18 -26.88 -8.02
CA PRO A 446 8.15 -26.50 -6.60
C PRO A 446 8.57 -25.05 -6.36
N ILE A 447 9.41 -24.47 -7.22
CA ILE A 447 9.89 -23.08 -7.11
C ILE A 447 8.78 -22.09 -7.46
N ALA A 448 8.06 -22.31 -8.57
CA ALA A 448 6.87 -21.52 -8.94
C ALA A 448 5.82 -21.56 -7.82
N LYS A 449 5.60 -22.75 -7.24
CA LYS A 449 4.70 -22.91 -6.09
C LYS A 449 5.19 -22.13 -4.86
N ALA A 450 6.48 -22.16 -4.56
CA ALA A 450 7.05 -21.44 -3.41
C ALA A 450 6.85 -19.93 -3.53
N PHE A 451 7.16 -19.33 -4.68
CA PHE A 451 6.89 -17.91 -4.93
C PHE A 451 5.40 -17.57 -4.77
N ALA A 452 4.50 -18.38 -5.36
CA ALA A 452 3.05 -18.17 -5.26
C ALA A 452 2.50 -18.33 -3.83
N ASP A 453 2.99 -19.31 -3.05
CA ASP A 453 2.61 -19.51 -1.64
C ASP A 453 3.03 -18.31 -0.77
N ILE A 454 4.24 -17.79 -0.99
CA ILE A 454 4.78 -16.62 -0.28
C ILE A 454 3.98 -15.37 -0.66
N GLN A 455 3.75 -15.15 -1.97
CA GLN A 455 2.90 -14.05 -2.47
C GLN A 455 1.49 -14.10 -1.85
N SER A 456 0.86 -15.28 -1.82
CA SER A 456 -0.45 -15.50 -1.20
C SER A 456 -0.44 -15.19 0.30
N THR A 457 0.64 -15.53 1.01
CA THR A 457 0.78 -15.27 2.44
C THR A 457 0.98 -13.78 2.75
N LEU A 458 1.72 -13.04 1.91
CA LEU A 458 1.86 -11.60 2.01
C LEU A 458 0.52 -10.89 1.69
N THR A 459 -0.09 -11.24 0.56
CA THR A 459 -1.36 -10.64 0.10
C THR A 459 -2.56 -10.95 1.00
N ALA A 460 -2.53 -12.04 1.76
CA ALA A 460 -3.55 -12.34 2.77
C ALA A 460 -3.68 -11.26 3.87
N HIS A 461 -2.68 -10.40 4.07
CA HIS A 461 -2.77 -9.25 4.99
C HIS A 461 -3.35 -7.99 4.34
N PHE A 462 -3.38 -7.88 3.01
CA PHE A 462 -3.83 -6.68 2.30
C PHE A 462 -5.29 -6.29 2.60
N PRO A 463 -6.25 -7.24 2.76
CA PRO A 463 -7.62 -6.91 3.18
C PRO A 463 -7.74 -6.23 4.55
N SER A 464 -6.68 -6.28 5.37
CA SER A 464 -6.63 -5.58 6.68
C SER A 464 -6.12 -4.13 6.60
N TRP A 465 -5.68 -3.68 5.42
CA TRP A 465 -5.03 -2.38 5.24
C TRP A 465 -5.94 -1.38 4.53
N ASN A 466 -6.57 -1.79 3.43
CA ASN A 466 -7.53 -0.93 2.74
C ASN A 466 -8.57 -1.70 1.95
N ALA A 467 -9.80 -1.17 1.90
CA ALA A 467 -10.83 -1.57 0.94
C ALA A 467 -10.50 -1.18 -0.52
N HIS A 468 -9.30 -0.61 -0.74
CA HIS A 468 -8.80 -0.04 -1.99
C HIS A 468 -7.34 -0.41 -2.30
N ALA A 469 -6.75 -1.42 -1.65
CA ALA A 469 -5.52 -2.05 -2.14
C ALA A 469 -5.89 -3.01 -3.29
N ARG A 470 -5.38 -2.76 -4.51
CA ARG A 470 -6.05 -3.16 -5.76
C ARG A 470 -5.51 -4.44 -6.42
N PRO A 471 -6.32 -5.51 -6.50
CA PRO A 471 -6.47 -6.33 -7.71
C PRO A 471 -7.21 -5.57 -8.84
N GLU A 472 -7.92 -4.50 -8.48
CA GLU A 472 -8.82 -3.71 -9.34
C GLU A 472 -8.10 -2.61 -10.16
N ILE A 473 -6.77 -2.59 -10.19
CA ILE A 473 -5.96 -1.69 -11.04
C ILE A 473 -5.46 -2.41 -12.29
N LEU A 474 -5.09 -3.69 -12.16
CA LEU A 474 -4.58 -4.52 -13.24
C LEU A 474 -5.69 -5.24 -14.03
N GLY A 475 -6.96 -5.14 -13.61
CA GLY A 475 -8.10 -5.70 -14.36
C GLY A 475 -8.21 -7.24 -14.36
N LEU A 476 -7.28 -7.92 -13.68
CA LEU A 476 -6.98 -9.34 -13.84
C LEU A 476 -7.00 -10.08 -12.50
N ASP A 477 -8.16 -10.15 -11.84
CA ASP A 477 -8.50 -11.28 -10.98
C ASP A 477 -9.39 -12.25 -11.79
N PRO A 478 -8.82 -13.32 -12.37
CA PRO A 478 -9.59 -14.28 -13.15
C PRO A 478 -10.60 -15.05 -12.29
N ALA A 479 -10.37 -15.22 -10.98
CA ALA A 479 -11.26 -15.96 -10.09
C ALA A 479 -12.54 -15.15 -9.81
N VAL A 480 -12.44 -13.85 -9.53
CA VAL A 480 -13.59 -12.95 -9.37
C VAL A 480 -14.41 -12.85 -10.66
N GLN A 481 -13.73 -12.70 -11.82
CA GLN A 481 -14.42 -12.70 -13.12
C GLN A 481 -15.10 -14.05 -13.42
N THR A 482 -14.43 -15.17 -13.15
CA THR A 482 -14.98 -16.53 -13.36
C THR A 482 -16.19 -16.77 -12.46
N ALA A 483 -16.11 -16.42 -11.18
CA ALA A 483 -17.24 -16.55 -10.26
C ALA A 483 -18.44 -15.68 -10.67
N ALA A 484 -18.20 -14.47 -11.22
CA ALA A 484 -19.25 -13.63 -11.77
C ALA A 484 -19.90 -14.23 -13.04
N ARG A 485 -19.09 -14.80 -13.95
CA ARG A 485 -19.57 -15.52 -15.14
C ARG A 485 -20.39 -16.75 -14.74
N GLN A 486 -19.97 -17.51 -13.72
CA GLN A 486 -20.75 -18.64 -13.19
C GLN A 486 -22.12 -18.19 -12.65
N ARG A 487 -22.20 -17.07 -11.91
CA ARG A 487 -23.50 -16.54 -11.45
C ARG A 487 -24.38 -16.08 -12.61
N ALA A 488 -23.80 -15.47 -13.66
CA ALA A 488 -24.53 -15.15 -14.88
C ALA A 488 -25.14 -16.40 -15.54
N ASP A 489 -24.40 -17.52 -15.57
CA ASP A 489 -24.88 -18.81 -16.07
C ASP A 489 -26.04 -19.37 -15.22
N GLU A 490 -25.96 -19.25 -13.89
CA GLU A 490 -27.03 -19.63 -12.98
C GLU A 490 -28.31 -18.81 -13.21
N PHE A 491 -28.20 -17.50 -13.48
CA PHE A 491 -29.37 -16.68 -13.83
C PHE A 491 -29.93 -17.03 -15.21
N ALA A 492 -29.07 -17.31 -16.20
CA ALA A 492 -29.50 -17.74 -17.53
C ALA A 492 -30.23 -19.10 -17.49
N ALA A 493 -29.81 -20.02 -16.61
CA ALA A 493 -30.50 -21.27 -16.39
C ALA A 493 -31.90 -21.10 -15.76
N ARG A 494 -32.14 -20.07 -14.94
CA ARG A 494 -33.45 -19.81 -14.31
C ARG A 494 -34.51 -19.33 -15.28
N VAL A 495 -34.12 -18.59 -16.32
CA VAL A 495 -35.05 -18.11 -17.38
C VAL A 495 -35.20 -19.13 -18.51
N ALA A 496 -34.51 -20.26 -18.46
CA ALA A 496 -34.47 -21.21 -19.55
C ALA A 496 -35.81 -21.93 -19.75
N GLY A 497 -36.39 -21.76 -20.94
CA GLY A 497 -37.70 -22.33 -21.30
C GLY A 497 -38.89 -21.38 -21.14
N ILE A 498 -38.66 -20.12 -20.77
CA ILE A 498 -39.63 -19.03 -20.96
C ILE A 498 -39.48 -18.54 -22.41
N ASP A 499 -40.59 -18.35 -23.13
CA ASP A 499 -40.57 -17.93 -24.55
C ASP A 499 -39.80 -16.61 -24.75
N ALA A 500 -38.83 -16.62 -25.66
CA ALA A 500 -38.11 -15.41 -26.08
C ALA A 500 -39.01 -14.53 -26.96
N GLY A 501 -38.89 -13.20 -26.81
CA GLY A 501 -39.75 -12.22 -27.49
C GLY A 501 -40.56 -11.30 -26.55
N THR A 502 -40.28 -11.28 -25.25
CA THR A 502 -40.68 -10.18 -24.36
C THR A 502 -39.50 -9.22 -24.15
N GLU A 503 -39.78 -7.92 -24.12
CA GLU A 503 -38.72 -6.89 -24.04
C GLU A 503 -37.73 -7.10 -22.85
N PRO A 504 -38.13 -7.60 -21.65
CA PRO A 504 -37.17 -7.93 -20.59
C PRO A 504 -36.32 -9.17 -20.85
N ALA A 505 -36.83 -10.16 -21.61
CA ALA A 505 -36.05 -11.34 -21.98
C ALA A 505 -34.97 -10.99 -23.01
N ASP A 506 -35.29 -10.12 -23.96
CA ASP A 506 -34.34 -9.59 -24.94
C ASP A 506 -33.25 -8.76 -24.24
N LEU A 507 -33.65 -7.91 -23.27
CA LEU A 507 -32.73 -7.13 -22.44
C LEU A 507 -31.81 -8.02 -21.58
N PHE A 508 -32.35 -9.10 -21.00
CA PHE A 508 -31.56 -10.10 -20.28
C PHE A 508 -30.54 -10.79 -21.21
N ALA A 509 -30.95 -11.21 -22.40
CA ALA A 509 -30.08 -11.87 -23.37
C ALA A 509 -28.92 -10.96 -23.81
N ALA A 510 -29.20 -9.68 -24.10
CA ALA A 510 -28.18 -8.70 -24.45
C ALA A 510 -27.19 -8.45 -23.29
N ALA A 511 -27.68 -8.27 -22.07
CA ALA A 511 -26.84 -8.14 -20.87
C ALA A 511 -25.98 -9.39 -20.60
N TYR A 512 -26.52 -10.59 -20.87
CA TYR A 512 -25.83 -11.86 -20.65
C TYR A 512 -24.72 -12.07 -21.69
N ALA A 513 -24.96 -11.69 -22.94
CA ALA A 513 -23.92 -11.68 -23.98
C ALA A 513 -22.72 -10.83 -23.55
N LEU A 514 -22.95 -9.62 -22.98
CA LEU A 514 -21.87 -8.76 -22.48
C LEU A 514 -21.00 -9.41 -21.40
N THR A 515 -21.53 -10.34 -20.58
CA THR A 515 -20.71 -11.07 -19.60
C THR A 515 -19.66 -11.99 -20.22
N ARG A 516 -19.72 -12.22 -21.54
CA ARG A 516 -18.75 -13.05 -22.28
C ARG A 516 -17.56 -12.26 -22.82
N HIS A 517 -17.70 -10.95 -23.02
CA HIS A 517 -16.62 -10.11 -23.54
C HIS A 517 -15.48 -9.92 -22.53
N PRO A 518 -14.27 -9.56 -22.97
CA PRO A 518 -13.28 -8.90 -22.12
C PRO A 518 -13.87 -7.58 -21.61
N ALA A 519 -13.65 -7.27 -20.34
CA ALA A 519 -14.12 -6.04 -19.72
C ALA A 519 -13.26 -5.66 -18.51
N PRO A 520 -13.19 -4.36 -18.13
CA PRO A 520 -12.53 -3.92 -16.91
C PRO A 520 -13.06 -4.62 -15.64
N ALA A 521 -12.21 -4.69 -14.61
CA ALA A 521 -12.60 -5.18 -13.30
C ALA A 521 -13.86 -4.46 -12.77
N GLY A 522 -14.73 -5.21 -12.09
CA GLY A 522 -16.01 -4.71 -11.59
C GLY A 522 -17.18 -4.77 -12.59
N VAL A 523 -16.94 -4.67 -13.91
CA VAL A 523 -18.02 -4.67 -14.92
C VAL A 523 -18.79 -6.00 -14.95
N ILE A 524 -18.08 -7.13 -15.07
CA ILE A 524 -18.72 -8.47 -15.12
C ILE A 524 -19.45 -8.82 -13.80
N PRO A 525 -18.87 -8.61 -12.59
CA PRO A 525 -19.62 -8.75 -11.34
C PRO A 525 -20.88 -7.89 -11.27
N ARG A 526 -20.83 -6.62 -11.69
CA ARG A 526 -21.98 -5.71 -11.71
C ARG A 526 -23.06 -6.16 -12.71
N LEU A 527 -22.68 -6.59 -13.91
CA LEU A 527 -23.61 -7.18 -14.88
C LEU A 527 -24.30 -8.42 -14.30
N ALA A 528 -23.57 -9.32 -13.64
CA ALA A 528 -24.16 -10.50 -13.01
C ALA A 528 -25.11 -10.15 -11.85
N ASP A 529 -24.60 -9.45 -10.82
CA ASP A 529 -25.27 -9.31 -9.52
C ASP A 529 -26.29 -8.15 -9.48
N SER A 530 -26.13 -7.13 -10.34
CA SER A 530 -26.97 -5.91 -10.36
C SER A 530 -27.83 -5.76 -11.60
N VAL A 531 -27.56 -6.49 -12.70
CA VAL A 531 -28.36 -6.43 -13.94
C VAL A 531 -29.05 -7.76 -14.23
N LEU A 532 -28.31 -8.85 -14.40
CA LEU A 532 -28.87 -10.16 -14.73
C LEU A 532 -29.72 -10.74 -13.62
N ARG A 533 -29.31 -10.63 -12.35
CA ARG A 533 -30.11 -11.07 -11.21
C ARG A 533 -31.53 -10.47 -11.25
N PRO A 534 -31.75 -9.14 -11.18
CA PRO A 534 -33.09 -8.58 -11.21
C PRO A 534 -33.80 -8.83 -12.56
N LEU A 535 -33.11 -8.76 -13.71
CA LEU A 535 -33.76 -9.08 -15.00
C LEU A 535 -34.26 -10.55 -15.05
N SER A 536 -33.56 -11.51 -14.45
CA SER A 536 -34.05 -12.89 -14.35
C SER A 536 -35.34 -12.99 -13.52
N GLU A 537 -35.44 -12.23 -12.42
CA GLU A 537 -36.62 -12.14 -11.58
C GLU A 537 -37.80 -11.47 -12.31
N ALA A 538 -37.52 -10.45 -13.14
CA ALA A 538 -38.50 -9.79 -14.00
C ALA A 538 -39.07 -10.74 -15.07
N VAL A 539 -38.20 -11.47 -15.79
CA VAL A 539 -38.57 -12.42 -16.84
C VAL A 539 -39.41 -13.57 -16.27
N VAL A 540 -38.98 -14.16 -15.14
CA VAL A 540 -39.74 -15.21 -14.44
C VAL A 540 -41.11 -14.69 -14.00
N ARG A 541 -41.21 -13.46 -13.48
CA ARG A 541 -42.50 -12.88 -13.07
C ARG A 541 -43.45 -12.64 -14.24
N GLN A 542 -42.94 -12.21 -15.40
CA GLN A 542 -43.76 -12.07 -16.61
C GLN A 542 -44.24 -13.42 -17.15
N GLY A 543 -43.36 -14.44 -17.17
CA GLY A 543 -43.71 -15.78 -17.65
C GLY A 543 -44.75 -16.52 -16.80
N LEU A 544 -44.88 -16.18 -15.51
CA LEU A 544 -45.87 -16.77 -14.60
C LEU A 544 -47.25 -16.09 -14.63
N GLY A 545 -47.37 -14.93 -15.30
CA GLY A 545 -48.58 -14.11 -15.33
C GLY A 545 -48.98 -13.50 -13.97
N PRO A 546 -49.98 -12.59 -13.95
CA PRO A 546 -50.31 -11.78 -12.77
C PRO A 546 -50.93 -12.57 -11.59
N ALA A 547 -51.15 -13.88 -11.72
CA ALA A 547 -51.80 -14.72 -10.71
C ALA A 547 -50.84 -15.67 -9.94
N GLY A 548 -49.57 -15.77 -10.34
CA GLY A 548 -48.62 -16.76 -9.79
C GLY A 548 -47.92 -16.37 -8.48
N ALA A 549 -48.08 -15.14 -7.99
CA ALA A 549 -47.27 -14.60 -6.89
C ALA A 549 -47.80 -14.99 -5.49
N SER A 550 -47.38 -16.15 -4.99
CA SER A 550 -47.44 -16.48 -3.56
C SER A 550 -46.08 -17.00 -3.04
N SER A 551 -45.70 -16.56 -1.85
CA SER A 551 -44.34 -16.57 -1.31
C SER A 551 -43.65 -17.94 -1.20
N PRO A 552 -42.30 -17.99 -1.25
CA PRO A 552 -41.55 -19.16 -0.80
C PRO A 552 -41.71 -19.36 0.72
N PRO A 553 -41.65 -20.60 1.22
CA PRO A 553 -41.95 -20.90 2.63
C PRO A 553 -40.83 -20.42 3.58
N SER A 554 -41.26 -19.85 4.71
CA SER A 554 -40.36 -19.39 5.76
C SER A 554 -39.91 -20.53 6.70
N GLY A 555 -38.59 -20.67 6.87
CA GLY A 555 -37.98 -21.20 8.09
C GLY A 555 -37.68 -22.69 8.15
N SER A 556 -36.39 -23.04 8.11
CA SER A 556 -35.82 -24.11 8.93
C SER A 556 -34.30 -23.92 9.06
N THR A 557 -33.79 -23.93 10.29
CA THR A 557 -32.36 -23.95 10.59
C THR A 557 -31.81 -25.37 10.50
N ALA A 558 -31.31 -25.77 9.34
CA ALA A 558 -30.59 -27.02 9.17
C ALA A 558 -29.48 -26.90 8.10
N THR A 559 -28.23 -27.13 8.51
CA THR A 559 -27.06 -27.17 7.63
C THR A 559 -27.14 -28.37 6.68
N PRO A 560 -27.12 -28.20 5.35
CA PRO A 560 -27.07 -29.34 4.44
C PRO A 560 -25.63 -29.85 4.34
N ARG A 561 -25.43 -31.07 4.85
CA ARG A 561 -24.20 -31.85 4.68
C ARG A 561 -24.13 -32.33 3.23
N ALA A 562 -22.97 -32.16 2.58
CA ALA A 562 -22.80 -32.62 1.20
C ALA A 562 -22.96 -34.15 1.09
N THR A 563 -23.78 -34.59 0.13
CA THR A 563 -23.85 -35.98 -0.33
C THR A 563 -23.95 -35.99 -1.85
N ALA A 564 -23.05 -36.72 -2.50
CA ALA A 564 -22.98 -36.83 -3.95
C ALA A 564 -24.12 -37.67 -4.55
N ALA A 565 -24.70 -37.20 -5.66
CA ALA A 565 -25.46 -38.02 -6.61
C ALA A 565 -25.53 -37.31 -7.98
N ALA A 566 -24.44 -37.35 -8.75
CA ALA A 566 -24.46 -36.93 -10.14
C ALA A 566 -24.67 -38.15 -11.05
N GLN A 567 -25.80 -38.21 -11.77
CA GLN A 567 -25.92 -38.93 -13.05
C GLN A 567 -27.24 -38.63 -13.78
N THR A 568 -27.13 -38.57 -15.12
CA THR A 568 -28.18 -38.56 -16.15
C THR A 568 -29.20 -37.41 -16.20
N ALA A 569 -28.92 -36.39 -17.02
CA ALA A 569 -29.70 -36.05 -18.22
C ALA A 569 -28.98 -34.93 -19.02
N GLY A 570 -28.72 -35.15 -20.31
CA GLY A 570 -27.97 -34.20 -21.14
C GLY A 570 -28.87 -33.19 -21.86
N ALA A 571 -28.87 -31.94 -21.42
CA ALA A 571 -29.26 -30.76 -22.19
C ALA A 571 -28.53 -29.53 -21.62
N GLY A 572 -27.49 -29.06 -22.30
CA GLY A 572 -26.69 -27.90 -21.86
C GLY A 572 -27.37 -26.55 -22.17
N PRO A 573 -26.83 -25.42 -21.67
CA PRO A 573 -27.41 -24.07 -21.83
C PRO A 573 -27.32 -23.48 -23.26
N GLN A 574 -27.15 -24.32 -24.28
CA GLN A 574 -26.92 -23.93 -25.67
C GLN A 574 -28.12 -23.22 -26.33
N ASN A 575 -29.34 -23.43 -25.83
CA ASN A 575 -30.55 -22.84 -26.42
C ASN A 575 -30.58 -21.30 -26.40
N PHE A 576 -29.94 -20.63 -25.43
CA PHE A 576 -29.93 -19.15 -25.39
C PHE A 576 -28.86 -18.52 -26.28
N ALA A 577 -27.73 -19.22 -26.49
CA ALA A 577 -26.75 -18.83 -27.50
C ALA A 577 -27.31 -19.01 -28.92
N ALA A 578 -27.98 -20.14 -29.19
CA ALA A 578 -28.58 -20.41 -30.50
C ALA A 578 -29.85 -19.59 -30.78
N ALA A 579 -30.64 -19.24 -29.76
CA ALA A 579 -31.80 -18.35 -29.93
C ALA A 579 -31.38 -16.98 -30.47
N ALA A 580 -30.30 -16.39 -29.92
CA ALA A 580 -29.76 -15.10 -30.34
C ALA A 580 -29.36 -15.06 -31.84
N GLU A 581 -28.91 -16.17 -32.42
CA GLU A 581 -28.61 -16.25 -33.85
C GLU A 581 -29.86 -16.36 -34.74
N SER A 582 -30.99 -16.86 -34.21
CA SER A 582 -32.22 -17.11 -35.01
C SER A 582 -33.20 -15.93 -35.07
N VAL A 583 -33.23 -15.07 -34.05
CA VAL A 583 -34.11 -13.88 -33.98
C VAL A 583 -33.75 -12.83 -35.05
N ALA A 584 -32.53 -12.89 -35.61
CA ALA A 584 -32.07 -12.05 -36.73
C ALA A 584 -32.96 -12.09 -37.98
N SER A 585 -33.89 -13.04 -38.10
CA SER A 585 -34.80 -13.17 -39.25
C SER A 585 -36.14 -12.43 -39.12
N THR A 586 -36.59 -12.03 -37.92
CA THR A 586 -37.94 -11.48 -37.71
C THR A 586 -38.05 -10.37 -36.64
N GLY A 587 -37.46 -9.21 -36.89
CA GLY A 587 -38.05 -7.92 -36.46
C GLY A 587 -37.21 -6.98 -35.58
N SER A 588 -37.32 -5.68 -35.89
CA SER A 588 -36.73 -4.51 -35.21
C SER A 588 -35.24 -4.24 -35.46
N ALA A 589 -34.96 -3.02 -35.94
CA ALA A 589 -33.60 -2.52 -36.21
C ALA A 589 -32.72 -2.41 -34.95
N ALA A 590 -33.32 -2.32 -33.76
CA ALA A 590 -32.59 -2.28 -32.49
C ALA A 590 -31.90 -3.62 -32.16
N ALA A 591 -32.46 -4.77 -32.58
CA ALA A 591 -31.84 -6.07 -32.34
C ALA A 591 -30.62 -6.31 -33.25
N ALA A 592 -30.63 -5.73 -34.46
CA ALA A 592 -29.57 -5.96 -35.47
C ALA A 592 -28.21 -5.33 -35.11
N ALA A 593 -28.18 -4.24 -34.33
CA ALA A 593 -26.94 -3.59 -33.90
C ALA A 593 -26.17 -4.42 -32.85
N ILE A 594 -26.89 -5.16 -32.01
CA ILE A 594 -26.36 -5.78 -30.78
C ILE A 594 -25.54 -7.06 -31.07
N HIS A 595 -25.55 -7.60 -32.29
CA HIS A 595 -25.02 -8.95 -32.59
C HIS A 595 -23.73 -9.03 -33.44
N ALA A 596 -23.06 -7.91 -33.75
CA ALA A 596 -21.74 -7.96 -34.40
C ALA A 596 -20.61 -8.44 -33.46
N PRO A 597 -19.54 -9.10 -33.95
CA PRO A 597 -18.36 -9.44 -33.13
C PRO A 597 -17.56 -8.16 -32.76
N ALA A 598 -17.07 -8.06 -31.52
CA ALA A 598 -16.53 -6.82 -30.97
C ALA A 598 -15.01 -6.85 -30.72
N THR A 599 -14.34 -5.77 -31.11
CA THR A 599 -13.07 -5.29 -30.53
C THR A 599 -13.34 -4.53 -29.22
N GLU A 600 -12.30 -4.22 -28.44
CA GLU A 600 -12.43 -3.48 -27.16
C GLU A 600 -13.18 -2.16 -27.28
N SER A 601 -13.10 -1.49 -28.44
CA SER A 601 -13.82 -0.25 -28.75
C SER A 601 -15.35 -0.37 -28.70
N GLY A 602 -15.93 -1.59 -28.74
CA GLY A 602 -17.37 -1.79 -28.79
C GLY A 602 -18.08 -1.99 -27.44
N LEU A 603 -17.36 -2.14 -26.31
CA LEU A 603 -18.00 -2.43 -25.02
C LEU A 603 -18.80 -1.23 -24.46
N ALA A 604 -18.23 -0.02 -24.56
CA ALA A 604 -18.85 1.20 -24.04
C ALA A 604 -20.13 1.54 -24.81
N GLU A 605 -20.09 1.51 -26.14
CA GLU A 605 -21.26 1.72 -27.01
C GLU A 605 -22.40 0.76 -26.65
N ARG A 606 -22.11 -0.54 -26.49
CA ARG A 606 -23.11 -1.55 -26.14
C ARG A 606 -23.70 -1.37 -24.74
N LEU A 607 -22.89 -0.97 -23.76
CA LEU A 607 -23.39 -0.64 -22.43
C LEU A 607 -24.29 0.60 -22.45
N GLN A 608 -23.96 1.61 -23.26
CA GLN A 608 -24.80 2.78 -23.50
C GLN A 608 -26.13 2.40 -24.18
N GLU A 609 -26.10 1.65 -25.29
CA GLU A 609 -27.31 1.15 -25.97
C GLU A 609 -28.20 0.36 -25.01
N LEU A 610 -27.61 -0.55 -24.22
CA LEU A 610 -28.31 -1.39 -23.26
C LEU A 610 -28.93 -0.57 -22.12
N ALA A 611 -28.22 0.46 -21.62
CA ALA A 611 -28.73 1.38 -20.60
C ALA A 611 -29.89 2.23 -21.13
N VAL A 612 -29.79 2.74 -22.36
CA VAL A 612 -30.87 3.49 -23.03
C VAL A 612 -32.09 2.59 -23.28
N ALA A 613 -31.88 1.34 -23.72
CA ALA A 613 -32.95 0.36 -23.91
C ALA A 613 -33.67 0.02 -22.59
N ALA A 614 -32.92 -0.29 -21.53
CA ALA A 614 -33.48 -0.54 -20.19
C ALA A 614 -34.28 0.66 -19.67
N THR A 615 -33.77 1.88 -19.89
CA THR A 615 -34.43 3.14 -19.49
C THR A 615 -35.75 3.36 -20.24
N ARG A 616 -35.79 3.13 -21.56
CA ARG A 616 -37.03 3.22 -22.37
C ARG A 616 -38.02 2.10 -22.07
N LEU A 617 -37.55 0.93 -21.65
CA LEU A 617 -38.42 -0.18 -21.23
C LEU A 617 -39.03 0.09 -19.85
N ARG A 618 -38.25 0.64 -18.91
CA ARG A 618 -38.71 1.14 -17.61
C ARG A 618 -39.82 2.19 -17.78
N GLY A 619 -39.72 3.03 -18.81
CA GLY A 619 -40.77 3.96 -19.25
C GLY A 619 -42.17 3.36 -19.40
N ARG A 620 -42.28 2.04 -19.58
CA ARG A 620 -43.50 1.32 -19.98
C ARG A 620 -43.84 0.14 -19.05
N SER A 621 -43.21 0.04 -17.87
CA SER A 621 -43.32 -1.13 -16.98
C SER A 621 -43.09 -0.77 -15.50
N ASP A 622 -44.01 -1.21 -14.63
CA ASP A 622 -43.94 -0.98 -13.17
C ASP A 622 -43.03 -1.96 -12.40
N LEU A 623 -42.33 -2.86 -13.09
CA LEU A 623 -41.45 -3.87 -12.48
C LEU A 623 -40.24 -3.21 -11.80
N LEU A 624 -40.14 -3.34 -10.47
CA LEU A 624 -39.03 -2.78 -9.68
C LEU A 624 -37.67 -3.36 -10.06
N GLU A 625 -37.64 -4.61 -10.48
CA GLU A 625 -36.44 -5.30 -10.95
C GLU A 625 -35.85 -4.62 -12.19
N LEU A 626 -36.71 -4.14 -13.09
CA LEU A 626 -36.30 -3.38 -14.26
C LEU A 626 -35.80 -1.99 -13.88
N VAL A 627 -36.36 -1.37 -12.83
CA VAL A 627 -35.84 -0.11 -12.26
C VAL A 627 -34.44 -0.32 -11.66
N GLU A 628 -34.21 -1.44 -10.96
CA GLU A 628 -32.89 -1.79 -10.41
C GLU A 628 -31.87 -2.05 -11.52
N ALA A 629 -32.23 -2.86 -12.52
CA ALA A 629 -31.37 -3.15 -13.67
C ALA A 629 -31.03 -1.88 -14.48
N ALA A 630 -32.02 -1.00 -14.73
CA ALA A 630 -31.80 0.26 -15.41
C ALA A 630 -30.86 1.18 -14.62
N ALA A 631 -31.02 1.29 -13.29
CA ALA A 631 -30.10 2.06 -12.45
C ALA A 631 -28.66 1.53 -12.55
N ALA A 632 -28.49 0.21 -12.44
CA ALA A 632 -27.18 -0.42 -12.53
C ALA A 632 -26.52 -0.26 -13.91
N LEU A 633 -27.31 -0.26 -14.99
CA LEU A 633 -26.85 -0.04 -16.35
C LEU A 633 -26.49 1.42 -16.65
N GLN A 634 -27.27 2.41 -16.18
CA GLN A 634 -26.94 3.83 -16.33
C GLN A 634 -25.59 4.16 -15.69
N ASP A 635 -25.37 3.66 -14.47
CA ASP A 635 -24.12 3.80 -13.72
C ASP A 635 -22.95 3.09 -14.44
N LEU A 636 -23.13 1.84 -14.88
CA LEU A 636 -22.12 1.10 -15.65
C LEU A 636 -21.73 1.81 -16.95
N ALA A 637 -22.70 2.30 -17.72
CA ALA A 637 -22.45 2.99 -18.98
C ALA A 637 -21.69 4.30 -18.76
N CYS A 638 -21.99 5.04 -17.69
CA CYS A 638 -21.20 6.22 -17.32
C CYS A 638 -19.78 5.85 -16.85
N ALA A 639 -19.63 4.77 -16.08
CA ALA A 639 -18.35 4.37 -15.50
C ALA A 639 -17.30 3.96 -16.54
N VAL A 640 -17.71 3.34 -17.65
CA VAL A 640 -16.81 2.93 -18.75
C VAL A 640 -16.48 4.04 -19.75
N LEU A 641 -17.13 5.20 -19.68
CA LEU A 641 -16.87 6.34 -20.56
C LEU A 641 -15.81 7.30 -20.00
N PRO A 642 -15.08 8.03 -20.86
CA PRO A 642 -14.24 9.16 -20.47
C PRO A 642 -15.03 10.21 -19.67
N VAL A 643 -14.39 10.83 -18.66
CA VAL A 643 -15.06 11.76 -17.73
C VAL A 643 -15.78 12.90 -18.46
N SER A 644 -15.18 13.42 -19.52
CA SER A 644 -15.72 14.48 -20.39
C SER A 644 -17.05 14.14 -21.08
N GLU A 645 -17.33 12.85 -21.31
CA GLU A 645 -18.52 12.39 -22.04
C GLU A 645 -19.68 12.01 -21.11
N ARG A 646 -19.40 11.70 -19.84
CA ARG A 646 -20.39 11.24 -18.85
C ARG A 646 -21.55 12.21 -18.66
N ALA A 647 -21.27 13.52 -18.68
CA ALA A 647 -22.29 14.55 -18.53
C ALA A 647 -23.33 14.52 -19.68
N GLY A 648 -22.88 14.26 -20.92
CA GLY A 648 -23.76 14.13 -22.07
C GLY A 648 -24.69 12.92 -21.96
N LEU A 649 -24.16 11.76 -21.55
CA LEU A 649 -24.98 10.56 -21.35
C LEU A 649 -25.97 10.70 -20.19
N ARG A 650 -25.57 11.32 -19.07
CA ARG A 650 -26.50 11.62 -17.96
C ARG A 650 -27.63 12.55 -18.41
N ALA A 651 -27.34 13.54 -19.26
CA ALA A 651 -28.35 14.41 -19.83
C ALA A 651 -29.32 13.67 -20.78
N GLU A 652 -28.85 12.68 -21.57
CA GLU A 652 -29.74 11.81 -22.36
C GLU A 652 -30.69 11.02 -21.46
N PHE A 653 -30.18 10.36 -20.41
CA PHE A 653 -31.04 9.65 -19.46
C PHE A 653 -32.05 10.58 -18.79
N ALA A 654 -31.64 11.79 -18.39
CA ALA A 654 -32.54 12.78 -17.80
C ALA A 654 -33.65 13.20 -18.79
N GLY A 655 -33.31 13.40 -20.06
CA GLY A 655 -34.29 13.69 -21.12
C GLY A 655 -35.29 12.55 -21.35
N LEU A 656 -34.84 11.29 -21.34
CA LEU A 656 -35.71 10.11 -21.42
C LEU A 656 -36.64 9.93 -20.21
N GLN A 657 -36.42 10.67 -19.13
CA GLN A 657 -37.07 10.46 -17.84
C GLN A 657 -37.67 11.73 -17.21
N ALA A 658 -37.70 12.84 -17.95
CA ALA A 658 -38.16 14.14 -17.45
C ALA A 658 -39.64 14.13 -16.97
N GLU A 659 -40.47 13.24 -17.50
CA GLU A 659 -41.88 13.10 -17.11
C GLU A 659 -42.09 12.32 -15.80
N PHE A 660 -41.06 11.66 -15.25
CA PHE A 660 -41.17 10.94 -13.97
C PHE A 660 -41.11 11.90 -12.78
N ALA A 661 -42.03 11.72 -11.82
CA ALA A 661 -41.97 12.43 -10.55
C ALA A 661 -40.79 11.96 -9.68
N ALA A 662 -40.21 12.91 -8.94
CA ALA A 662 -39.26 12.65 -7.86
C ALA A 662 -39.84 11.61 -6.89
N SER A 663 -39.13 10.51 -6.62
CA SER A 663 -39.66 9.42 -5.78
C SER A 663 -38.59 8.44 -5.28
N ILE A 664 -38.90 7.75 -4.18
CA ILE A 664 -38.13 6.63 -3.61
C ILE A 664 -39.05 5.43 -3.44
N ARG A 665 -38.71 4.28 -4.05
CA ARG A 665 -39.37 2.99 -3.79
C ARG A 665 -38.42 2.04 -3.08
N THR A 666 -38.93 1.23 -2.16
CA THR A 666 -38.14 0.17 -1.53
C THR A 666 -38.24 -1.12 -2.34
N ALA A 667 -37.11 -1.71 -2.73
CA ALA A 667 -37.11 -3.09 -3.24
C ALA A 667 -37.21 -4.07 -2.05
N LYS A 668 -37.99 -5.15 -2.23
CA LYS A 668 -38.17 -6.18 -1.20
C LYS A 668 -36.83 -6.86 -0.93
N ASN A 669 -36.32 -6.80 0.30
CA ASN A 669 -34.99 -7.29 0.65
C ASN A 669 -33.84 -6.70 -0.21
N GLY A 670 -34.07 -5.54 -0.83
CA GLY A 670 -33.18 -4.95 -1.83
C GLY A 670 -32.86 -3.46 -1.59
N PRO A 671 -32.35 -2.74 -2.61
CA PRO A 671 -31.98 -1.33 -2.51
C PRO A 671 -33.17 -0.37 -2.32
N TYR A 672 -32.85 0.91 -2.12
CA TYR A 672 -33.80 1.99 -2.43
C TYR A 672 -33.65 2.36 -3.91
N LEU A 673 -34.77 2.42 -4.62
CA LEU A 673 -34.83 2.77 -6.03
C LEU A 673 -35.33 4.22 -6.13
N VAL A 674 -34.40 5.12 -6.41
CA VAL A 674 -34.59 6.57 -6.45
C VAL A 674 -34.78 7.01 -7.89
N THR A 675 -35.73 7.92 -8.13
CA THR A 675 -36.00 8.52 -9.45
C THR A 675 -36.06 10.03 -9.32
N ASN A 676 -35.32 10.77 -10.15
CA ASN A 676 -35.39 12.24 -10.26
C ASN A 676 -35.30 12.98 -8.90
N VAL A 677 -34.43 12.52 -8.00
CA VAL A 677 -34.09 13.22 -6.74
C VAL A 677 -32.60 13.52 -6.74
N ALA A 678 -32.22 14.75 -6.42
CA ALA A 678 -30.81 15.11 -6.28
C ALA A 678 -30.20 14.38 -5.08
N ILE A 679 -28.99 13.85 -5.24
CA ILE A 679 -28.24 13.17 -4.19
C ILE A 679 -26.99 14.00 -3.92
N VAL A 680 -26.72 14.29 -2.64
CA VAL A 680 -25.49 14.95 -2.18
C VAL A 680 -24.77 14.07 -1.17
N ASP A 681 -23.45 14.16 -1.13
CA ASP A 681 -22.63 13.45 -0.18
C ASP A 681 -22.64 14.12 1.22
N HIS A 682 -21.77 13.64 2.11
CA HIS A 682 -21.66 14.16 3.47
C HIS A 682 -20.98 15.54 3.56
N LEU A 683 -20.31 15.96 2.48
CA LEU A 683 -19.64 17.25 2.31
C LEU A 683 -20.56 18.26 1.63
N GLY A 684 -21.75 17.84 1.19
CA GLY A 684 -22.74 18.65 0.48
C GLY A 684 -22.49 18.75 -1.03
N LEU A 685 -21.54 18.00 -1.58
CA LEU A 685 -21.25 17.96 -3.01
C LEU A 685 -22.27 17.06 -3.75
N PRO A 686 -22.64 17.37 -5.01
CA PRO A 686 -23.47 16.48 -5.81
C PRO A 686 -22.81 15.10 -6.01
N VAL A 687 -23.59 14.03 -5.83
CA VAL A 687 -23.16 12.68 -6.20
C VAL A 687 -23.48 12.50 -7.69
N GLU A 688 -22.44 12.32 -8.50
CA GLU A 688 -22.51 12.30 -9.96
C GLU A 688 -23.16 11.01 -10.54
N VAL A 689 -24.49 10.96 -10.53
CA VAL A 689 -25.31 9.80 -10.90
C VAL A 689 -26.39 10.13 -11.94
N GLY A 690 -26.96 9.09 -12.56
CA GLY A 690 -28.09 9.22 -13.47
C GLY A 690 -29.41 9.52 -12.74
N PRO A 691 -30.49 9.85 -13.49
CA PRO A 691 -31.83 10.11 -12.95
C PRO A 691 -32.50 8.90 -12.29
N THR A 692 -31.93 7.69 -12.39
CA THR A 692 -32.42 6.50 -11.70
C THR A 692 -31.29 5.76 -11.03
N VAL A 693 -31.43 5.56 -9.71
CA VAL A 693 -30.33 5.14 -8.83
C VAL A 693 -30.80 4.04 -7.89
N ALA A 694 -30.00 2.98 -7.77
CA ALA A 694 -30.18 1.94 -6.75
C ALA A 694 -29.23 2.22 -5.58
N LEU A 695 -29.75 2.78 -4.49
CA LEU A 695 -28.97 3.09 -3.28
C LEU A 695 -28.89 1.87 -2.35
N CYS A 696 -27.69 1.61 -1.82
CA CYS A 696 -27.43 0.53 -0.89
C CYS A 696 -28.25 0.69 0.40
N ARG A 697 -29.05 -0.33 0.72
CA ARG A 697 -29.86 -0.41 1.96
C ARG A 697 -29.29 -1.40 2.97
N CYS A 698 -28.47 -2.35 2.51
CA CYS A 698 -27.98 -3.49 3.29
C CYS A 698 -26.66 -3.23 4.05
N GLY A 699 -25.97 -2.12 3.78
CA GLY A 699 -24.69 -1.78 4.39
C GLY A 699 -23.47 -2.53 3.84
N ALA A 700 -23.65 -3.50 2.93
CA ALA A 700 -22.60 -4.43 2.49
C ALA A 700 -22.08 -4.21 1.05
N SER A 701 -22.55 -3.18 0.33
CA SER A 701 -22.01 -2.85 -0.99
C SER A 701 -20.56 -2.36 -0.90
N ALA A 702 -19.73 -2.69 -1.89
CA ALA A 702 -18.41 -2.05 -2.05
C ALA A 702 -18.54 -0.63 -2.62
N LEU A 703 -19.56 -0.40 -3.45
CA LEU A 703 -19.77 0.84 -4.21
C LEU A 703 -20.69 1.85 -3.49
N LYS A 704 -20.68 1.89 -2.14
CA LYS A 704 -21.56 2.79 -1.39
C LYS A 704 -21.34 4.25 -1.84
N PRO A 705 -22.41 5.05 -2.04
CA PRO A 705 -23.79 4.80 -1.65
C PRO A 705 -24.60 3.91 -2.61
N LEU A 706 -24.05 3.48 -3.74
CA LEU A 706 -24.75 2.65 -4.73
C LEU A 706 -24.84 1.17 -4.33
N CYS A 707 -25.81 0.47 -4.91
CA CYS A 707 -26.01 -0.97 -4.77
C CYS A 707 -25.21 -1.73 -5.84
N ASP A 708 -24.55 -2.82 -5.42
CA ASP A 708 -23.79 -3.75 -6.25
C ASP A 708 -24.38 -5.18 -6.27
N GLY A 709 -25.61 -5.35 -5.77
CA GLY A 709 -26.26 -6.65 -5.59
C GLY A 709 -25.88 -7.41 -4.31
N SER A 710 -24.95 -6.90 -3.48
CA SER A 710 -24.49 -7.59 -2.26
C SER A 710 -25.60 -7.96 -1.27
N HIS A 711 -26.71 -7.21 -1.27
CA HIS A 711 -27.89 -7.52 -0.45
C HIS A 711 -28.41 -8.95 -0.66
N ALA A 712 -28.38 -9.47 -1.90
CA ALA A 712 -28.81 -10.82 -2.22
C ALA A 712 -27.79 -11.86 -1.71
N ARG A 713 -26.49 -11.58 -1.87
CA ARG A 713 -25.38 -12.45 -1.42
C ARG A 713 -25.37 -12.64 0.09
N ILE A 714 -25.65 -11.58 0.86
CA ILE A 714 -25.69 -11.63 2.33
C ILE A 714 -27.06 -11.99 2.92
N GLY A 715 -28.08 -12.27 2.09
CA GLY A 715 -29.43 -12.57 2.55
C GLY A 715 -30.09 -11.43 3.35
N PHE A 716 -29.92 -10.19 2.91
CA PHE A 716 -30.45 -9.00 3.59
C PHE A 716 -31.97 -9.12 3.84
N ASN A 717 -32.40 -8.83 5.07
CA ASN A 717 -33.80 -8.88 5.47
C ASN A 717 -34.30 -7.48 5.83
N ASP A 718 -35.37 -7.05 5.16
CA ASP A 718 -35.93 -5.72 5.30
C ASP A 718 -37.03 -5.56 6.36
N ALA A 719 -37.35 -6.62 7.10
CA ALA A 719 -38.37 -6.61 8.15
C ALA A 719 -38.06 -5.63 9.30
N LYS A 720 -39.13 -5.03 9.86
CA LYS A 720 -39.08 -4.30 11.14
C LYS A 720 -38.85 -5.30 12.29
N ASP A 721 -38.00 -4.92 13.23
CA ASP A 721 -37.72 -5.70 14.44
C ASP A 721 -38.91 -5.56 15.44
N PRO A 722 -39.44 -6.66 15.99
CA PRO A 722 -40.42 -6.60 17.08
C PRO A 722 -39.92 -5.83 18.32
N ALA A 723 -38.61 -5.83 18.58
CA ALA A 723 -37.93 -5.12 19.67
C ALA A 723 -37.48 -3.69 19.31
N ARG A 724 -38.03 -3.10 18.24
CA ARG A 724 -37.84 -1.67 17.95
C ARG A 724 -38.44 -0.79 19.06
N VAL A 725 -37.97 0.45 19.16
CA VAL A 725 -38.60 1.46 20.03
C VAL A 725 -40.07 1.62 19.63
N ALA A 726 -40.97 1.53 20.61
CA ALA A 726 -42.41 1.62 20.36
C ALA A 726 -42.78 2.98 19.76
N ASP A 727 -43.76 2.99 18.85
CA ASP A 727 -44.37 4.21 18.36
C ASP A 727 -45.15 4.87 19.50
N ARG A 728 -44.63 6.01 20.00
CA ARG A 728 -45.22 6.77 21.09
C ARG A 728 -44.77 8.23 20.99
N ARG A 729 -45.73 9.13 20.77
CA ARG A 729 -45.51 10.57 20.82
C ARG A 729 -45.71 11.10 22.24
N ASP A 730 -44.61 11.44 22.91
CA ASP A 730 -44.62 12.13 24.19
C ASP A 730 -44.78 13.66 24.00
N THR A 731 -45.39 14.32 24.98
CA THR A 731 -45.73 15.76 24.94
C THR A 731 -45.16 16.46 26.16
N TYR A 732 -44.44 17.56 25.92
CA TYR A 732 -43.78 18.35 26.95
C TYR A 732 -44.23 19.81 26.83
N ALA A 733 -45.12 20.25 27.74
CA ALA A 733 -45.63 21.61 27.76
C ALA A 733 -44.62 22.56 28.46
N GLY A 734 -44.38 23.71 27.84
CA GLY A 734 -43.66 24.85 28.41
C GLY A 734 -44.52 26.09 28.49
N GLU A 735 -43.95 27.18 29.01
CA GLU A 735 -44.63 28.48 29.15
C GLU A 735 -44.82 29.21 27.80
N GLN A 736 -43.89 29.02 26.85
CA GLN A 736 -43.90 29.69 25.54
C GLN A 736 -44.08 28.72 24.36
N ILE A 737 -43.75 27.44 24.55
CA ILE A 737 -43.72 26.43 23.48
C ILE A 737 -43.98 25.05 24.07
N THR A 738 -44.76 24.23 23.37
CA THR A 738 -44.91 22.80 23.65
C THR A 738 -44.05 22.02 22.65
N VAL A 739 -43.26 21.06 23.13
CA VAL A 739 -42.43 20.19 22.31
C VAL A 739 -42.99 18.77 22.34
N PHE A 740 -43.02 18.12 21.19
CA PHE A 740 -43.35 16.70 21.06
C PHE A 740 -42.10 15.92 20.66
N ASP A 741 -41.92 14.73 21.23
CA ASP A 741 -40.86 13.76 20.87
C ASP A 741 -41.51 12.41 20.56
N ASN A 742 -41.08 11.73 19.50
CA ASN A 742 -41.39 10.32 19.28
C ASN A 742 -40.10 9.55 19.03
N ARG A 743 -39.62 8.86 20.07
CA ARG A 743 -38.39 8.07 20.02
C ARG A 743 -38.46 6.88 19.07
N GLY A 744 -39.66 6.45 18.66
CA GLY A 744 -39.83 5.46 17.58
C GLY A 744 -39.37 5.96 16.21
N ILE A 745 -39.29 7.29 16.02
CA ILE A 745 -38.82 7.96 14.79
C ILE A 745 -37.35 8.35 14.89
N CYS A 746 -36.82 8.53 16.11
CA CYS A 746 -35.52 9.13 16.34
C CYS A 746 -34.36 8.30 15.75
N GLN A 747 -33.56 8.92 14.87
CA GLN A 747 -32.34 8.31 14.34
C GLN A 747 -31.12 8.42 15.29
N HIS A 748 -31.29 8.99 16.48
CA HIS A 748 -30.24 9.25 17.48
C HIS A 748 -29.06 10.11 16.96
N SER A 749 -29.34 11.24 16.32
CA SER A 749 -28.32 12.09 15.66
C SER A 749 -27.58 13.11 16.55
N GLY A 750 -27.84 13.18 17.86
CA GLY A 750 -27.23 14.17 18.78
C GLY A 750 -27.68 15.64 18.61
N LEU A 751 -27.98 16.08 17.38
CA LEU A 751 -28.23 17.50 17.02
C LEU A 751 -29.15 18.33 17.93
N CYS A 752 -30.13 17.72 18.63
CA CYS A 752 -30.94 18.45 19.61
C CYS A 752 -30.25 18.59 20.98
N THR A 753 -29.60 17.53 21.47
CA THR A 753 -28.88 17.49 22.75
C THR A 753 -27.59 18.31 22.70
N ASP A 754 -26.90 18.29 21.56
CA ASP A 754 -25.63 18.99 21.36
C ASP A 754 -25.85 20.51 21.23
N ARG A 755 -26.99 20.90 20.64
CA ARG A 755 -27.34 22.31 20.37
C ARG A 755 -27.94 23.03 21.57
N ILE A 756 -28.73 22.36 22.39
CA ILE A 756 -29.38 22.96 23.57
C ILE A 756 -29.65 21.92 24.67
N SER A 757 -28.57 21.45 25.29
CA SER A 757 -28.56 20.43 26.35
C SER A 757 -29.34 20.80 27.62
N THR A 758 -29.66 22.08 27.82
CA THR A 758 -30.54 22.55 28.90
C THR A 758 -32.02 22.23 28.65
N VAL A 759 -32.41 22.07 27.38
CA VAL A 759 -33.77 21.66 26.96
C VAL A 759 -33.83 20.18 26.65
N PHE A 760 -32.85 19.62 25.91
CA PHE A 760 -32.80 18.19 25.57
C PHE A 760 -31.73 17.48 26.41
N ARG A 761 -32.16 16.80 27.48
CA ARG A 761 -31.31 16.41 28.61
C ARG A 761 -31.03 14.90 28.58
N THR A 762 -29.88 14.50 28.03
CA THR A 762 -29.47 13.08 27.93
C THR A 762 -29.41 12.32 29.25
N ALA A 763 -29.16 13.01 30.37
CA ALA A 763 -28.96 12.42 31.69
C ALA A 763 -30.04 12.82 32.73
N ALA A 764 -31.19 13.34 32.31
CA ALA A 764 -32.26 13.75 33.22
C ALA A 764 -33.66 13.49 32.65
N GLU A 765 -34.60 13.11 33.52
CA GLU A 765 -36.03 13.02 33.18
C GLU A 765 -36.82 14.21 33.75
N PRO A 766 -37.87 14.71 33.05
CA PRO A 766 -38.21 14.41 31.66
C PRO A 766 -37.10 14.79 30.68
N PHE A 767 -36.85 13.96 29.67
CA PHE A 767 -35.85 14.22 28.63
C PHE A 767 -35.93 15.63 28.03
N VAL A 768 -37.14 16.12 27.75
CA VAL A 768 -37.35 17.49 27.26
C VAL A 768 -37.82 18.39 28.40
N ALA A 769 -37.15 19.54 28.56
CA ALA A 769 -37.50 20.61 29.48
C ALA A 769 -37.69 21.93 28.70
N PRO A 770 -38.89 22.21 28.14
CA PRO A 770 -39.10 23.34 27.22
C PRO A 770 -38.78 24.73 27.81
N ASN A 771 -38.85 24.90 29.13
CA ASN A 771 -38.49 26.15 29.81
C ASN A 771 -36.96 26.32 30.02
N GLY A 772 -36.13 25.35 29.61
CA GLY A 772 -34.68 25.37 29.78
C GLY A 772 -33.91 26.23 28.77
N GLY A 773 -34.60 26.93 27.86
CA GLY A 773 -33.98 27.65 26.75
C GLY A 773 -34.90 28.70 26.14
N ARG A 774 -34.36 29.54 25.26
CA ARG A 774 -35.17 30.54 24.53
C ARG A 774 -35.99 29.87 23.43
N MET A 775 -37.21 30.36 23.22
CA MET A 775 -38.13 29.83 22.20
C MET A 775 -37.50 29.77 20.79
N ASP A 776 -36.75 30.78 20.38
CA ASP A 776 -36.09 30.83 19.06
C ASP A 776 -35.03 29.74 18.87
N GLU A 777 -34.29 29.41 19.93
CA GLU A 777 -33.28 28.34 19.91
C GLU A 777 -33.94 26.95 19.92
N ILE A 778 -35.06 26.79 20.64
CA ILE A 778 -35.87 25.56 20.64
C ILE A 778 -36.48 25.33 19.25
N VAL A 779 -37.09 26.35 18.63
CA VAL A 779 -37.61 26.30 17.26
C VAL A 779 -36.53 25.85 16.28
N ARG A 780 -35.31 26.42 16.38
CA ARG A 780 -34.16 26.03 15.54
C ARG A 780 -33.70 24.58 15.79
N ALA A 781 -33.73 24.09 17.04
CA ALA A 781 -33.37 22.72 17.37
C ALA A 781 -34.42 21.70 16.86
N VAL A 782 -35.70 21.98 17.02
CA VAL A 782 -36.80 21.13 16.54
C VAL A 782 -36.82 21.06 15.01
N ARG A 783 -36.73 22.20 14.31
CA ARG A 783 -36.68 22.26 12.82
C ARG A 783 -35.44 21.61 12.21
N ALA A 784 -34.38 21.43 13.01
CA ALA A 784 -33.16 20.75 12.62
C ALA A 784 -33.19 19.24 12.91
N CYS A 785 -34.29 18.68 13.43
CA CYS A 785 -34.42 17.25 13.69
C CYS A 785 -34.46 16.45 12.37
N PRO A 786 -33.38 15.74 11.99
CA PRO A 786 -33.24 15.18 10.63
C PRO A 786 -34.15 13.98 10.36
N SER A 787 -34.71 13.37 11.41
CA SER A 787 -35.64 12.24 11.29
C SER A 787 -37.11 12.65 11.40
N GLY A 788 -37.41 13.91 11.74
CA GLY A 788 -38.78 14.37 12.02
C GLY A 788 -39.37 13.81 13.32
N ALA A 789 -38.53 13.36 14.26
CA ALA A 789 -38.95 12.83 15.56
C ALA A 789 -39.44 13.93 16.53
N LEU A 790 -38.94 15.15 16.36
CA LEU A 790 -39.34 16.32 17.14
C LEU A 790 -40.35 17.17 16.36
N SER A 791 -41.35 17.70 17.06
CA SER A 791 -42.28 18.72 16.55
C SER A 791 -42.70 19.68 17.67
N MET A 792 -43.47 20.72 17.35
CA MET A 792 -43.82 21.76 18.33
C MET A 792 -45.21 22.36 18.13
N ALA A 793 -45.75 22.96 19.19
CA ALA A 793 -47.00 23.71 19.19
C ALA A 793 -46.87 25.05 19.93
N PHE A 794 -47.63 26.04 19.46
CA PHE A 794 -47.85 27.33 20.12
C PHE A 794 -49.34 27.45 20.47
N ASP A 795 -49.67 27.91 21.67
CA ASP A 795 -51.06 28.06 22.16
C ASP A 795 -51.95 26.82 21.96
N GLY A 796 -51.34 25.62 22.00
CA GLY A 796 -52.01 24.33 21.80
C GLY A 796 -52.21 23.91 20.33
N VAL A 797 -51.82 24.74 19.36
CA VAL A 797 -51.88 24.44 17.91
C VAL A 797 -50.52 23.95 17.41
N GLU A 798 -50.49 22.77 16.80
CA GLU A 798 -49.27 22.19 16.23
C GLU A 798 -48.77 22.99 15.02
N ALA A 799 -47.55 23.52 15.11
CA ALA A 799 -46.90 24.30 14.07
C ALA A 799 -46.20 23.39 13.04
N ARG A 800 -46.95 22.45 12.47
CA ARG A 800 -46.44 21.41 11.56
C ARG A 800 -45.75 22.01 10.34
N ASP A 801 -46.36 23.00 9.70
CA ASP A 801 -45.78 23.68 8.55
C ASP A 801 -44.41 24.28 8.88
N LEU A 802 -44.25 24.90 10.07
CA LEU A 802 -42.97 25.46 10.50
C LEU A 802 -41.90 24.38 10.70
N THR A 803 -42.26 23.19 11.22
CA THR A 803 -41.34 22.05 11.34
C THR A 803 -40.96 21.45 9.99
N ASP A 804 -41.89 21.45 9.05
CA ASP A 804 -41.73 20.93 7.68
C ASP A 804 -41.35 22.06 6.69
N TRP A 805 -40.70 23.11 7.23
CA TRP A 805 -40.10 24.22 6.47
C TRP A 805 -41.05 24.93 5.49
N ASN A 806 -42.35 24.96 5.79
CA ASN A 806 -43.44 25.50 4.97
C ASN A 806 -43.43 24.95 3.52
N GLY A 807 -42.85 23.75 3.31
CA GLY A 807 -42.68 23.16 1.99
C GLY A 807 -41.64 23.86 1.09
N THR A 808 -40.76 24.72 1.62
CA THR A 808 -39.83 25.53 0.81
C THR A 808 -38.47 24.87 0.56
N ARG A 809 -38.30 23.57 0.84
CA ARG A 809 -37.03 22.86 0.64
C ARG A 809 -37.10 21.99 -0.61
N GLU A 810 -36.03 22.04 -1.40
CA GLU A 810 -35.90 21.21 -2.60
C GLU A 810 -35.79 19.70 -2.28
N PRO A 811 -36.33 18.82 -3.15
CA PRO A 811 -36.16 17.37 -3.09
C PRO A 811 -34.69 16.92 -3.12
N VAL A 812 -34.15 16.50 -1.96
CA VAL A 812 -32.74 16.08 -1.84
C VAL A 812 -32.59 14.86 -0.92
N ILE A 813 -31.67 13.95 -1.28
CA ILE A 813 -31.14 12.90 -0.42
C ILE A 813 -29.68 13.23 -0.05
N GLU A 814 -29.42 13.49 1.22
CA GLU A 814 -28.08 13.65 1.79
C GLU A 814 -27.56 12.29 2.27
N VAL A 815 -26.38 11.87 1.78
CA VAL A 815 -25.66 10.67 2.22
C VAL A 815 -24.77 11.05 3.40
N THR A 816 -25.21 10.81 4.64
CA THR A 816 -24.41 11.23 5.81
C THR A 816 -23.26 10.26 6.06
N LYS A 817 -22.06 10.79 6.34
CA LYS A 817 -20.87 10.02 6.71
C LYS A 817 -21.19 8.99 7.79
N ASP A 818 -20.84 7.73 7.55
CA ASP A 818 -20.97 6.60 8.49
C ASP A 818 -22.41 6.40 9.00
N GLY A 819 -23.40 6.91 8.27
CA GLY A 819 -24.76 7.09 8.76
C GLY A 819 -25.86 6.85 7.72
N PRO A 820 -27.11 7.25 8.01
CA PRO A 820 -28.28 7.05 7.16
C PRO A 820 -28.33 7.98 5.94
N TYR A 821 -29.29 7.74 5.05
CA TYR A 821 -29.71 8.77 4.09
C TYR A 821 -30.69 9.72 4.78
N ARG A 822 -30.49 11.04 4.66
CA ARG A 822 -31.46 12.05 5.10
C ARG A 822 -32.21 12.57 3.88
N VAL A 823 -33.51 12.32 3.82
CA VAL A 823 -34.41 12.75 2.76
C VAL A 823 -35.11 14.03 3.22
N ARG A 824 -35.19 15.05 2.35
CA ARG A 824 -35.90 16.32 2.58
C ARG A 824 -36.62 16.80 1.31
N GLY A 825 -37.52 17.76 1.43
CA GLY A 825 -38.28 18.31 0.30
C GLY A 825 -39.46 17.44 -0.15
N SER A 826 -40.14 16.76 0.78
CA SER A 826 -41.40 16.04 0.54
C SER A 826 -41.33 14.92 -0.52
N VAL A 827 -40.17 14.28 -0.66
CA VAL A 827 -39.96 13.17 -1.58
C VAL A 827 -40.88 11.98 -1.22
N PRO A 828 -41.77 11.54 -2.13
CA PRO A 828 -42.61 10.35 -1.93
C PRO A 828 -41.78 9.09 -1.63
N LEU A 829 -42.21 8.32 -0.64
CA LEU A 829 -41.55 7.08 -0.20
C LEU A 829 -42.56 5.93 -0.13
N ALA A 830 -42.40 4.95 -1.02
CA ALA A 830 -43.35 3.84 -1.17
C ALA A 830 -42.71 2.45 -0.97
N GLY A 831 -43.57 1.49 -0.64
CA GLY A 831 -43.26 0.07 -0.50
C GLY A 831 -42.93 -0.62 -1.85
N PRO A 832 -42.57 -1.92 -1.81
CA PRO A 832 -42.32 -2.69 -3.03
C PRO A 832 -43.56 -2.76 -3.95
N ASP A 833 -44.73 -2.86 -3.34
CA ASP A 833 -46.06 -2.85 -3.97
C ASP A 833 -46.50 -1.47 -4.48
N GLY A 834 -45.74 -0.40 -4.17
CA GLY A 834 -46.11 0.98 -4.49
C GLY A 834 -47.06 1.62 -3.47
N GLY A 835 -47.43 0.93 -2.40
CA GLY A 835 -48.23 1.49 -1.31
C GLY A 835 -47.44 2.40 -0.38
N ASP A 836 -48.13 3.25 0.38
CA ASP A 836 -47.50 4.11 1.39
C ASP A 836 -46.83 3.28 2.50
N ILE A 837 -45.63 3.67 2.91
CA ILE A 837 -44.94 3.03 4.03
C ILE A 837 -45.52 3.50 5.36
N GLU A 838 -45.92 2.56 6.22
CA GLU A 838 -46.38 2.81 7.60
C GLU A 838 -45.36 3.66 8.38
N ARG A 839 -45.77 4.90 8.70
CA ARG A 839 -45.05 5.88 9.52
C ARG A 839 -45.59 5.93 10.95
N ALA A 840 -44.71 6.24 11.89
CA ALA A 840 -45.03 6.41 13.30
C ALA A 840 -45.73 7.77 13.58
N GLN A 841 -46.43 7.88 14.72
CA GLN A 841 -47.25 9.03 15.08
C GLN A 841 -46.46 10.35 15.08
N GLY A 842 -46.89 11.31 14.27
CA GLY A 842 -46.28 12.65 14.20
C GLY A 842 -45.01 12.74 13.35
N ALA A 843 -44.67 11.69 12.59
CA ALA A 843 -43.61 11.73 11.59
C ALA A 843 -43.86 12.81 10.54
N SER A 844 -42.80 13.52 10.15
CA SER A 844 -42.82 14.41 8.99
C SER A 844 -43.01 13.60 7.69
N THR A 845 -43.74 14.18 6.75
CA THR A 845 -43.77 13.76 5.34
C THR A 845 -42.74 14.52 4.50
N GLU A 846 -42.29 15.69 4.96
CA GLU A 846 -41.33 16.54 4.27
C GLU A 846 -39.89 16.05 4.43
N HIS A 847 -39.52 15.48 5.59
CA HIS A 847 -38.20 14.89 5.82
C HIS A 847 -38.23 13.60 6.63
N CYS A 848 -37.27 12.70 6.38
CA CYS A 848 -37.06 11.49 7.16
C CYS A 848 -35.65 10.90 6.98
N ALA A 849 -35.28 9.97 7.87
CA ALA A 849 -34.01 9.27 7.80
C ALA A 849 -34.18 7.80 7.40
N LEU A 850 -33.49 7.35 6.35
CA LEU A 850 -33.53 5.98 5.85
C LEU A 850 -32.27 5.19 6.20
N CYS A 851 -32.44 3.94 6.63
CA CYS A 851 -31.35 3.06 7.04
C CYS A 851 -30.47 2.67 5.85
N ARG A 852 -29.18 2.98 5.95
CA ARG A 852 -28.13 2.63 4.99
C ARG A 852 -27.29 1.40 5.40
N CYS A 853 -27.14 1.19 6.71
CA CYS A 853 -26.30 0.15 7.31
C CYS A 853 -26.89 -1.28 7.32
N GLY A 854 -28.11 -1.50 6.83
CA GLY A 854 -28.81 -2.79 6.92
C GLY A 854 -29.27 -3.22 8.32
N GLN A 855 -28.76 -2.62 9.41
CA GLN A 855 -28.97 -3.10 10.78
C GLN A 855 -30.02 -2.32 11.61
N SER A 856 -30.77 -1.38 11.00
CA SER A 856 -31.86 -0.69 11.73
C SER A 856 -32.94 -1.65 12.21
N ARG A 857 -33.51 -1.36 13.38
CA ARG A 857 -34.67 -2.06 13.95
C ARG A 857 -36.00 -1.54 13.39
N ASN A 858 -36.02 -0.33 12.82
CA ASN A 858 -37.25 0.31 12.29
C ASN A 858 -37.25 0.48 10.76
N LYS A 859 -36.72 -0.51 10.02
CA LYS A 859 -36.60 -0.46 8.55
C LYS A 859 -37.94 -0.07 7.88
N PRO A 860 -37.93 0.75 6.81
CA PRO A 860 -36.77 1.37 6.16
C PRO A 860 -36.14 2.53 6.94
N PHE A 861 -36.78 3.05 7.99
CA PHE A 861 -36.26 4.20 8.73
C PHE A 861 -35.01 3.86 9.56
N CYS A 862 -34.17 4.85 9.83
CA CYS A 862 -32.99 4.70 10.68
C CYS A 862 -33.38 4.75 12.16
N SER A 863 -32.91 3.76 12.95
CA SER A 863 -33.10 3.69 14.41
C SER A 863 -31.79 3.88 15.19
N GLY A 864 -30.83 4.65 14.67
CA GLY A 864 -29.52 4.87 15.30
C GLY A 864 -28.54 3.69 15.28
N MET A 865 -28.96 2.49 14.84
CA MET A 865 -28.15 1.26 14.89
C MET A 865 -26.79 1.33 14.15
N HIS A 866 -26.60 2.27 13.23
CA HIS A 866 -25.33 2.45 12.50
C HIS A 866 -24.15 2.69 13.46
N TRP A 867 -24.34 3.49 14.52
CA TRP A 867 -23.34 3.70 15.58
C TRP A 867 -22.97 2.40 16.29
N TYR A 868 -23.97 1.63 16.72
CA TYR A 868 -23.76 0.42 17.53
C TYR A 868 -23.14 -0.75 16.75
N VAL A 869 -23.23 -0.75 15.42
CA VAL A 869 -22.63 -1.78 14.56
C VAL A 869 -21.33 -1.32 13.87
N GLY A 870 -20.84 -0.11 14.19
CA GLY A 870 -19.64 0.45 13.56
C GLY A 870 -19.76 0.56 12.04
N PHE A 871 -20.93 0.95 11.53
CA PHE A 871 -21.11 1.12 10.09
C PHE A 871 -20.23 2.26 9.58
N GLN A 872 -19.48 2.00 8.51
CA GLN A 872 -18.56 2.95 7.90
C GLN A 872 -18.78 3.07 6.39
N ASP A 873 -18.52 4.27 5.86
CA ASP A 873 -18.30 4.51 4.45
C ASP A 873 -16.95 3.94 3.96
N PRO A 874 -16.77 3.75 2.64
CA PRO A 874 -15.45 3.55 2.06
C PRO A 874 -14.52 4.73 2.43
N VAL A 875 -13.27 4.43 2.77
CA VAL A 875 -12.27 5.43 3.17
C VAL A 875 -11.69 6.11 1.92
N LEU A 876 -11.20 7.35 2.05
CA LEU A 876 -10.38 8.00 1.03
C LEU A 876 -9.20 7.11 0.62
N ALA A 877 -8.70 7.26 -0.61
CA ALA A 877 -7.59 6.46 -1.09
C ALA A 877 -6.33 6.67 -0.21
N PRO A 878 -5.57 5.62 0.12
CA PRO A 878 -4.34 5.77 0.90
C PRO A 878 -3.36 6.74 0.24
N GLY A 879 -2.85 7.70 1.01
CA GLY A 879 -1.97 8.77 0.53
C GLY A 879 -2.69 10.04 0.06
N GLN A 880 -4.03 10.05 -0.04
CA GLN A 880 -4.77 11.30 -0.25
C GLN A 880 -4.97 12.03 1.09
N GLU A 881 -4.22 13.10 1.31
CA GLU A 881 -4.55 14.05 2.39
C GLU A 881 -5.90 14.72 2.09
N PRO A 882 -6.80 14.84 3.09
CA PRO A 882 -8.04 15.56 2.91
C PRO A 882 -7.75 17.05 2.71
N THR A 883 -8.48 17.65 1.78
CA THR A 883 -8.55 19.12 1.65
C THR A 883 -9.04 19.77 2.95
N LEU A 884 -8.73 21.06 3.16
CA LEU A 884 -9.31 21.81 4.28
C LEU A 884 -10.85 21.78 4.24
N PHE A 885 -11.45 21.70 3.06
CA PHE A 885 -12.90 21.60 2.88
C PHE A 885 -13.43 20.27 3.40
N GLU A 886 -12.82 19.15 3.00
CA GLU A 886 -13.15 17.81 3.50
C GLU A 886 -12.98 17.73 5.03
N TRP A 887 -11.86 18.23 5.56
CA TRP A 887 -11.58 18.19 6.99
C TRP A 887 -12.53 19.06 7.81
N ALA A 888 -12.84 20.27 7.34
CA ALA A 888 -13.79 21.18 8.00
C ALA A 888 -15.19 20.56 8.19
N GLY A 889 -15.52 19.49 7.46
CA GLY A 889 -16.85 18.88 7.41
C GLY A 889 -17.69 19.41 6.24
N GLY A 890 -17.02 19.88 5.18
CA GLY A 890 -17.60 20.31 3.92
C GLY A 890 -18.52 21.53 4.01
N TYR A 891 -19.30 21.71 2.94
CA TYR A 891 -20.22 22.81 2.74
C TYR A 891 -21.26 22.95 3.87
N PRO A 892 -21.83 21.87 4.45
CA PRO A 892 -22.71 21.96 5.61
C PRO A 892 -22.04 22.57 6.85
N ALA A 893 -20.73 22.37 7.05
CA ALA A 893 -20.02 22.94 8.20
C ALA A 893 -19.75 24.44 8.01
N LEU A 894 -19.23 24.82 6.84
CA LEU A 894 -18.96 26.21 6.48
C LEU A 894 -20.25 27.05 6.49
N THR A 895 -21.35 26.54 5.91
CA THR A 895 -22.66 27.22 5.93
C THR A 895 -23.19 27.43 7.35
N ARG A 896 -23.00 26.48 8.28
CA ARG A 896 -23.39 26.67 9.70
C ARG A 896 -22.56 27.76 10.37
N MET A 897 -21.26 27.78 10.09
CA MET A 897 -20.32 28.76 10.63
C MET A 897 -20.65 30.18 10.14
N THR A 898 -20.80 30.39 8.84
CA THR A 898 -21.08 31.72 8.27
C THR A 898 -22.47 32.24 8.65
N ALA A 899 -23.48 31.37 8.71
CA ALA A 899 -24.80 31.74 9.24
C ALA A 899 -24.73 32.17 10.72
N LEU A 900 -24.00 31.45 11.57
CA LEU A 900 -23.79 31.88 12.96
C LEU A 900 -23.04 33.21 13.07
N LEU A 901 -22.06 33.45 12.19
CA LEU A 901 -21.32 34.70 12.12
C LEU A 901 -22.23 35.88 11.75
N TYR A 902 -22.90 35.82 10.60
CA TYR A 902 -23.65 36.95 10.03
C TYR A 902 -25.07 37.13 10.59
N GLU A 903 -25.75 36.06 11.01
CA GLU A 903 -27.14 36.13 11.50
C GLU A 903 -27.27 36.25 13.03
N LYS A 904 -26.20 35.98 13.78
CA LYS A 904 -26.21 36.04 15.26
C LYS A 904 -25.06 36.88 15.81
N LEU A 905 -23.80 36.53 15.52
CA LEU A 905 -22.65 37.12 16.21
C LEU A 905 -22.35 38.57 15.79
N ILE A 906 -22.43 38.89 14.50
CA ILE A 906 -22.22 40.26 13.98
C ILE A 906 -23.35 41.22 14.40
N PRO A 907 -24.66 40.85 14.30
CA PRO A 907 -25.75 41.68 14.81
C PRO A 907 -25.67 41.98 16.32
N ASP A 908 -25.09 41.07 17.12
CA ASP A 908 -24.87 41.25 18.55
C ASP A 908 -23.63 42.14 18.89
N ASP A 909 -22.71 42.41 17.94
CA ASP A 909 -21.57 43.32 18.17
C ASP A 909 -21.90 44.77 17.78
N PRO A 910 -21.79 45.75 18.70
CA PRO A 910 -22.26 47.11 18.47
C PRO A 910 -21.42 47.92 17.46
N VAL A 911 -20.24 47.44 17.07
CA VAL A 911 -19.37 48.10 16.08
C VAL A 911 -19.56 47.46 14.71
N LEU A 912 -19.60 46.14 14.61
CA LEU A 912 -19.76 45.43 13.34
C LEU A 912 -21.21 45.44 12.84
N ALA A 913 -22.21 45.44 13.73
CA ALA A 913 -23.63 45.54 13.33
C ALA A 913 -23.91 46.78 12.47
N ALA A 914 -23.25 47.92 12.76
CA ALA A 914 -23.39 49.14 11.98
C ALA A 914 -22.74 49.05 10.58
N VAL A 915 -21.62 48.33 10.46
CA VAL A 915 -20.90 48.12 9.19
C VAL A 915 -21.67 47.17 8.27
N PHE A 916 -22.23 46.11 8.83
CA PHE A 916 -22.97 45.09 8.08
C PHE A 916 -24.50 45.33 8.04
N ALA A 917 -24.99 46.46 8.53
CA ALA A 917 -26.42 46.81 8.56
C ALA A 917 -27.10 46.83 7.17
N ALA A 918 -26.32 47.10 6.12
CA ALA A 918 -26.77 47.10 4.72
C ALA A 918 -26.15 45.93 3.92
N ALA A 919 -25.68 44.88 4.59
CA ALA A 919 -25.15 43.69 3.93
C ALA A 919 -26.25 43.00 3.10
N ASP A 920 -25.82 42.44 1.97
CA ASP A 920 -26.61 41.55 1.14
C ASP A 920 -27.28 40.42 1.97
N PRO A 921 -28.60 40.15 1.82
CA PRO A 921 -29.28 39.07 2.53
C PRO A 921 -28.64 37.69 2.36
N ASP A 922 -28.00 37.45 1.22
CA ASP A 922 -27.30 36.19 0.91
C ASP A 922 -25.84 36.14 1.40
N ARG A 923 -25.36 37.15 2.15
CA ARG A 923 -23.97 37.27 2.63
C ARG A 923 -23.43 35.99 3.26
N ALA A 924 -24.19 35.36 4.15
CA ALA A 924 -23.77 34.14 4.83
C ALA A 924 -23.53 32.98 3.85
N ARG A 925 -24.36 32.86 2.80
CA ARG A 925 -24.20 31.84 1.76
C ARG A 925 -22.96 32.14 0.90
N ARG A 926 -22.85 33.36 0.37
CA ARG A 926 -21.70 33.74 -0.48
C ARG A 926 -20.36 33.62 0.24
N GLU A 927 -20.31 33.92 1.54
CA GLU A 927 -19.11 33.69 2.34
C GLU A 927 -18.78 32.20 2.45
N ALA A 928 -19.78 31.32 2.62
CA ALA A 928 -19.56 29.86 2.64
C ALA A 928 -19.14 29.32 1.28
N ASP A 929 -19.73 29.81 0.18
CA ASP A 929 -19.31 29.49 -1.20
C ASP A 929 -17.84 29.84 -1.43
N TRP A 930 -17.45 31.08 -1.06
CA TRP A 930 -16.08 31.59 -1.20
C TRP A 930 -15.07 30.85 -0.32
N MET A 931 -15.44 30.54 0.93
CA MET A 931 -14.63 29.71 1.83
C MET A 931 -14.49 28.26 1.32
N ALA A 932 -15.55 27.68 0.77
CA ALA A 932 -15.53 26.31 0.27
C ALA A 932 -14.62 26.18 -0.95
N ALA A 933 -14.75 27.10 -1.92
CA ALA A 933 -13.83 27.19 -3.05
C ALA A 933 -12.37 27.34 -2.57
N ALA A 934 -12.12 28.25 -1.61
CA ALA A 934 -10.76 28.48 -1.12
C ALA A 934 -10.15 27.26 -0.41
N PHE A 935 -10.97 26.48 0.30
CA PHE A 935 -10.54 25.28 1.01
C PHE A 935 -10.47 24.02 0.12
N GLY A 936 -10.61 24.16 -1.20
CA GLY A 936 -10.43 23.07 -2.17
C GLY A 936 -11.71 22.28 -2.52
N ALA A 937 -12.91 22.87 -2.39
CA ALA A 937 -14.15 22.19 -2.77
C ALA A 937 -14.18 21.81 -4.27
N PRO A 938 -14.29 20.51 -4.63
CA PRO A 938 -14.26 20.07 -6.02
C PRO A 938 -15.35 20.69 -6.89
N GLY A 939 -14.97 21.26 -8.03
CA GLY A 939 -15.90 21.80 -9.03
C GLY A 939 -16.66 23.08 -8.60
N MET A 940 -16.30 23.69 -7.47
CA MET A 940 -17.00 24.86 -6.94
C MET A 940 -16.29 26.16 -7.33
N ALA A 941 -16.80 26.85 -8.36
CA ALA A 941 -16.41 28.22 -8.66
C ALA A 941 -17.24 29.21 -7.83
N ALA A 942 -16.60 30.05 -7.03
CA ALA A 942 -17.25 31.09 -6.24
C ALA A 942 -17.18 32.46 -6.94
N GLU A 943 -18.28 33.23 -6.90
CA GLU A 943 -18.24 34.63 -7.36
C GLU A 943 -17.30 35.48 -6.47
N PRO A 944 -16.62 36.50 -7.03
CA PRO A 944 -15.80 37.44 -6.26
C PRO A 944 -16.59 38.10 -5.12
N LEU A 945 -16.08 37.99 -3.89
CA LEU A 945 -16.80 38.42 -2.70
C LEU A 945 -16.42 39.84 -2.29
N ALA A 946 -17.27 40.82 -2.62
CA ALA A 946 -17.10 42.19 -2.15
C ALA A 946 -17.35 42.29 -0.64
N ARG A 947 -16.34 42.67 0.16
CA ARG A 947 -16.44 42.95 1.61
C ARG A 947 -16.42 44.46 1.86
N PRO A 948 -17.06 44.97 2.94
CA PRO A 948 -16.89 46.37 3.33
C PRO A 948 -15.48 46.61 3.86
N VAL A 949 -14.87 47.75 3.54
CA VAL A 949 -13.53 48.12 4.05
C VAL A 949 -13.58 48.30 5.57
N LEU A 950 -12.90 47.41 6.30
CA LEU A 950 -12.88 47.37 7.75
C LEU A 950 -11.66 48.12 8.33
N THR A 951 -11.87 48.93 9.36
CA THR A 951 -10.78 49.48 10.19
C THR A 951 -10.05 48.38 10.96
N ASP A 952 -8.86 48.67 11.48
CA ASP A 952 -8.03 47.69 12.21
C ASP A 952 -8.80 47.07 13.40
N GLU A 953 -9.52 47.90 14.18
CA GLU A 953 -10.39 47.45 15.26
C GLU A 953 -11.56 46.56 14.75
N GLN A 954 -12.13 46.89 13.60
CA GLN A 954 -13.21 46.10 13.00
C GLN A 954 -12.69 44.75 12.47
N ARG A 955 -11.50 44.71 11.86
CA ARG A 955 -10.86 43.46 11.39
C ARG A 955 -10.58 42.52 12.54
N GLU A 956 -9.98 43.01 13.62
CA GLU A 956 -9.68 42.19 14.82
C GLU A 956 -10.97 41.61 15.43
N ARG A 957 -12.03 42.44 15.55
CA ARG A 957 -13.34 41.97 16.03
C ARG A 957 -13.97 40.94 15.10
N TRP A 958 -13.94 41.16 13.79
CA TRP A 958 -14.54 40.24 12.81
C TRP A 958 -13.83 38.88 12.83
N ALA A 959 -12.49 38.88 12.81
CA ALA A 959 -11.70 37.65 12.91
C ALA A 959 -12.01 36.87 14.19
N ARG A 960 -12.06 37.56 15.33
CA ARG A 960 -12.42 36.97 16.63
C ARG A 960 -13.84 36.37 16.64
N LEU A 961 -14.81 37.02 16.02
CA LEU A 961 -16.17 36.48 15.89
C LEU A 961 -16.24 35.32 14.89
N CYS A 962 -15.44 35.34 13.82
CA CYS A 962 -15.37 34.28 12.82
C CYS A 962 -14.79 32.98 13.42
N LEU A 963 -13.68 33.07 14.17
CA LEU A 963 -13.11 31.93 14.91
C LEU A 963 -14.04 31.42 16.02
N ARG A 964 -14.77 32.33 16.68
CA ARG A 964 -15.87 31.95 17.58
C ARG A 964 -16.97 31.20 16.84
N ALA A 965 -17.41 31.68 15.67
CA ALA A 965 -18.43 31.02 14.86
C ALA A 965 -18.00 29.62 14.44
N ALA A 966 -16.74 29.43 14.05
CA ALA A 966 -16.18 28.12 13.72
C ALA A 966 -16.26 27.13 14.88
N ARG A 967 -15.90 27.57 16.10
CA ARG A 967 -16.04 26.76 17.32
C ARG A 967 -17.50 26.49 17.65
N ASP A 968 -18.34 27.52 17.67
CA ASP A 968 -19.75 27.44 18.06
C ASP A 968 -20.59 26.66 16.99
N ALA A 969 -20.07 26.48 15.77
CA ALA A 969 -20.61 25.63 14.69
C ALA A 969 -20.12 24.16 14.70
N GLY A 970 -19.15 23.85 15.56
CA GLY A 970 -18.57 22.50 15.70
C GLY A 970 -17.55 22.08 14.65
N LEU A 971 -16.81 23.02 14.05
CA LEU A 971 -15.66 22.67 13.18
C LEU A 971 -14.54 21.97 13.99
N PRO A 972 -13.64 21.19 13.35
CA PRO A 972 -12.55 20.47 14.01
C PRO A 972 -11.72 21.33 14.97
N ALA A 973 -11.18 20.73 16.03
CA ALA A 973 -10.48 21.43 17.11
C ALA A 973 -8.99 21.10 17.21
N ASP A 974 -8.46 20.35 16.26
CA ASP A 974 -7.04 20.02 16.16
C ASP A 974 -6.17 21.27 15.88
N PRO A 975 -4.90 21.29 16.31
CA PRO A 975 -4.06 22.49 16.19
C PRO A 975 -3.76 22.90 14.74
N GLU A 976 -3.61 21.94 13.83
CA GLU A 976 -3.20 22.15 12.44
C GLU A 976 -4.31 22.86 11.66
N PHE A 977 -5.53 22.30 11.65
CA PHE A 977 -6.69 22.94 11.04
C PHE A 977 -6.99 24.31 11.67
N ARG A 978 -6.84 24.42 13.01
CA ARG A 978 -7.07 25.70 13.71
C ARG A 978 -6.04 26.77 13.35
N SER A 979 -4.80 26.38 13.06
CA SER A 979 -3.74 27.28 12.59
C SER A 979 -4.04 27.78 11.17
N ALA A 980 -4.32 26.87 10.24
CA ALA A 980 -4.68 27.20 8.86
C ALA A 980 -5.93 28.09 8.78
N LEU A 981 -7.00 27.74 9.53
CA LEU A 981 -8.22 28.54 9.61
C LEU A 981 -7.99 29.94 10.23
N ALA A 982 -7.10 30.07 11.22
CA ALA A 982 -6.78 31.37 11.80
C ALA A 982 -6.06 32.28 10.79
N ALA A 983 -5.04 31.77 10.11
CA ALA A 983 -4.35 32.48 9.04
C ALA A 983 -5.31 32.89 7.91
N PHE A 984 -6.20 31.97 7.50
CA PHE A 984 -7.23 32.25 6.50
C PHE A 984 -8.19 33.37 6.92
N VAL A 985 -8.64 33.36 8.17
CA VAL A 985 -9.56 34.37 8.69
C VAL A 985 -8.89 35.75 8.78
N GLU A 986 -7.61 35.81 9.15
CA GLU A 986 -6.85 37.07 9.15
C GLU A 986 -6.66 37.62 7.73
N PHE A 987 -6.38 36.77 6.74
CA PHE A 987 -6.36 37.15 5.32
C PHE A 987 -7.75 37.57 4.81
N ALA A 988 -8.80 36.80 5.08
CA ALA A 988 -10.16 37.08 4.63
C ALA A 988 -10.70 38.42 5.17
N ALA A 989 -10.21 38.88 6.32
CA ALA A 989 -10.54 40.19 6.87
C ALA A 989 -9.97 41.37 6.06
N THR A 990 -9.01 41.15 5.16
CA THR A 990 -8.41 42.16 4.26
C THR A 990 -8.62 41.86 2.77
N ALA A 991 -8.98 40.62 2.40
CA ALA A 991 -9.10 40.19 1.01
C ALA A 991 -10.38 40.69 0.31
N GLU A 992 -10.20 41.16 -0.91
CA GLU A 992 -11.24 41.49 -1.89
C GLU A 992 -11.03 40.63 -3.15
N GLY A 993 -12.13 40.16 -3.77
CA GLY A 993 -12.08 39.46 -5.06
C GLY A 993 -12.35 37.96 -5.00
N GLU A 994 -11.70 37.22 -5.90
CA GLU A 994 -11.84 35.77 -6.08
C GLU A 994 -11.38 34.98 -4.84
N ALA A 995 -11.81 33.73 -4.72
CA ALA A 995 -11.37 32.84 -3.66
C ALA A 995 -9.91 32.43 -3.94
N PRO A 996 -8.96 32.64 -3.00
CA PRO A 996 -7.61 32.12 -3.17
C PRO A 996 -7.63 30.60 -3.03
N GLU A 997 -6.70 29.87 -3.64
CA GLU A 997 -6.38 28.54 -3.12
C GLU A 997 -5.82 28.68 -1.69
N TRP A 998 -6.10 27.74 -0.79
CA TRP A 998 -5.64 27.78 0.59
C TRP A 998 -5.28 26.40 1.10
N ASP A 999 -4.08 26.26 1.68
CA ASP A 999 -3.54 24.99 2.14
C ASP A 999 -3.43 24.92 3.68
N TRP A 1000 -2.86 23.81 4.16
CA TRP A 1000 -2.66 23.51 5.58
C TRP A 1000 -1.61 24.41 6.27
N GLY A 1001 -0.90 25.27 5.52
CA GLY A 1001 0.18 26.11 6.00
C GLY A 1001 -0.30 27.35 6.78
N PRO A 1002 0.50 27.81 7.78
CA PRO A 1002 0.22 29.07 8.47
C PRO A 1002 0.64 30.31 7.68
N LEU A 1003 1.26 30.15 6.49
CA LEU A 1003 1.85 31.25 5.72
C LEU A 1003 0.87 31.97 4.78
N GLY A 1004 -0.27 31.35 4.45
CA GLY A 1004 -1.36 32.03 3.75
C GLY A 1004 -1.93 31.25 2.57
N VAL A 1005 -2.41 32.00 1.57
CA VAL A 1005 -2.51 31.53 0.17
C VAL A 1005 -1.20 30.85 -0.19
N PRO A 1006 -1.18 29.71 -0.90
CA PRO A 1006 0.06 29.18 -1.45
C PRO A 1006 0.78 30.32 -2.16
N SER A 1007 2.00 30.62 -1.71
CA SER A 1007 2.90 31.44 -2.51
C SER A 1007 2.88 30.90 -3.92
N ALA A 1008 2.97 31.73 -4.96
CA ALA A 1008 3.01 31.26 -6.36
C ALA A 1008 4.25 30.38 -6.69
N GLU A 1009 4.99 29.97 -5.67
CA GLU A 1009 6.16 29.09 -5.62
C GLU A 1009 5.86 27.73 -4.93
N ALA A 1010 4.64 27.50 -4.43
CA ALA A 1010 4.30 26.39 -3.51
C ALA A 1010 3.29 25.35 -4.03
N ALA A 1011 2.67 25.57 -5.19
CA ALA A 1011 2.19 24.44 -5.98
C ALA A 1011 3.35 23.93 -6.86
N PRO A 1012 3.55 22.61 -7.02
CA PRO A 1012 4.28 22.09 -8.17
C PRO A 1012 3.39 22.27 -9.41
N THR A 1013 3.15 23.53 -9.80
CA THR A 1013 2.82 23.82 -11.18
C THR A 1013 3.99 23.30 -11.99
N GLY A 1014 3.76 22.16 -12.65
CA GLY A 1014 4.28 21.97 -13.97
C GLY A 1014 3.75 23.10 -14.86
N THR A 1015 4.31 24.30 -14.71
CA THR A 1015 4.67 25.06 -15.89
C THR A 1015 5.50 24.11 -16.73
N GLU A 1016 4.85 23.51 -17.73
CA GLU A 1016 5.48 23.34 -19.02
C GLU A 1016 6.08 24.70 -19.34
N ALA A 1017 7.37 24.85 -19.04
CA ALA A 1017 8.16 25.94 -19.58
C ALA A 1017 8.01 25.78 -21.09
N ALA A 1018 7.32 26.75 -21.71
CA ALA A 1018 7.02 26.71 -23.14
C ALA A 1018 8.31 26.32 -23.87
N GLU A 1019 8.25 25.23 -24.66
CA GLU A 1019 9.47 24.64 -25.17
C GLU A 1019 10.29 25.71 -25.91
N PRO A 1020 11.60 25.84 -25.61
CA PRO A 1020 12.41 26.89 -26.20
C PRO A 1020 12.43 26.72 -27.72
N ASP A 1021 11.96 27.76 -28.42
CA ASP A 1021 11.89 27.81 -29.88
C ASP A 1021 13.27 27.50 -30.47
N LEU A 1022 13.40 26.38 -31.18
CA LEU A 1022 14.70 25.88 -31.61
C LEU A 1022 15.17 26.65 -32.87
N PRO A 1023 16.39 27.20 -32.87
CA PRO A 1023 16.89 27.98 -34.00
C PRO A 1023 16.96 27.15 -35.28
N GLY A 1024 16.49 27.71 -36.39
CA GLY A 1024 16.35 27.01 -37.68
C GLY A 1024 17.67 26.43 -38.24
N PRO A 1025 17.64 25.54 -39.26
CA PRO A 1025 18.83 24.82 -39.73
C PRO A 1025 20.05 25.69 -40.07
N ASP A 1026 19.80 26.89 -40.60
CA ASP A 1026 20.83 27.86 -41.02
C ASP A 1026 21.01 29.05 -40.04
N GLU A 1027 20.36 29.01 -38.87
CA GLU A 1027 20.38 30.10 -37.88
C GLU A 1027 21.57 30.01 -36.91
N ALA A 1028 22.10 31.17 -36.53
CA ALA A 1028 23.28 31.27 -35.67
C ALA A 1028 22.92 31.00 -34.19
N VAL A 1029 23.37 29.87 -33.68
CA VAL A 1029 23.20 29.49 -32.26
C VAL A 1029 24.12 30.34 -31.36
N GLY A 1030 23.63 30.71 -30.19
CA GLY A 1030 24.29 31.56 -29.20
C GLY A 1030 23.78 31.22 -27.80
N PHE A 1031 24.63 31.40 -26.78
CA PHE A 1031 24.40 30.78 -25.48
C PHE A 1031 23.17 31.35 -24.77
N ALA A 1032 23.11 32.67 -24.60
CA ALA A 1032 22.01 33.32 -23.89
C ALA A 1032 20.64 33.13 -24.56
N ALA A 1033 20.61 33.09 -25.90
CA ALA A 1033 19.38 32.98 -26.67
C ALA A 1033 18.89 31.54 -26.90
N HIS A 1034 19.81 30.57 -27.00
CA HIS A 1034 19.48 29.24 -27.54
C HIS A 1034 20.02 28.04 -26.75
N ILE A 1035 20.97 28.22 -25.83
CA ILE A 1035 21.56 27.11 -25.05
C ILE A 1035 21.16 27.19 -23.58
N LYS A 1036 21.30 28.36 -22.97
CA LYS A 1036 20.83 28.64 -21.61
C LYS A 1036 19.35 28.27 -21.42
N PRO A 1037 18.43 28.53 -22.37
CA PRO A 1037 17.03 28.12 -22.24
C PRO A 1037 16.76 26.61 -22.38
N LEU A 1038 17.71 25.82 -22.91
CA LEU A 1038 17.55 24.36 -23.00
C LEU A 1038 17.77 23.68 -21.64
N PHE A 1039 18.56 24.29 -20.75
CA PHE A 1039 18.74 23.81 -19.38
C PHE A 1039 17.64 24.39 -18.47
N ARG A 1040 16.79 23.52 -17.93
CA ARG A 1040 15.72 23.91 -17.00
C ARG A 1040 16.33 24.37 -15.68
N GLU A 1041 15.58 25.14 -14.89
CA GLU A 1041 16.04 25.58 -13.58
C GLU A 1041 16.38 24.39 -12.65
N LYS A 1042 15.62 23.29 -12.74
CA LYS A 1042 15.93 22.03 -12.06
C LYS A 1042 17.31 21.49 -12.47
N ASP A 1043 17.62 21.47 -13.77
CA ASP A 1043 18.91 20.99 -14.29
C ASP A 1043 20.06 21.83 -13.74
N GLN A 1044 19.87 23.15 -13.72
CA GLN A 1044 20.86 24.09 -13.19
C GLN A 1044 21.06 23.91 -11.68
N ARG A 1045 19.99 23.83 -10.87
CA ARG A 1045 20.07 23.56 -9.42
C ARG A 1045 20.70 22.19 -9.13
N SER A 1046 20.41 21.18 -9.95
CA SER A 1046 21.00 19.83 -9.83
C SER A 1046 22.48 19.77 -10.26
N MET A 1047 22.99 20.75 -11.01
CA MET A 1047 24.40 20.80 -11.43
C MET A 1047 25.22 21.90 -10.75
N SER A 1048 24.60 22.87 -10.07
CA SER A 1048 25.28 24.03 -9.48
C SER A 1048 26.30 23.70 -8.38
N PHE A 1049 26.32 22.47 -7.87
CA PHE A 1049 27.39 21.98 -6.98
C PHE A 1049 28.66 21.51 -7.73
N VAL A 1050 28.57 21.34 -9.05
CA VAL A 1050 29.67 20.93 -9.96
C VAL A 1050 30.11 22.11 -10.83
N PHE A 1051 29.17 22.75 -11.54
CA PHE A 1051 29.35 23.98 -12.34
C PHE A 1051 28.00 24.56 -12.77
N ASP A 1052 27.94 25.86 -13.08
CA ASP A 1052 26.66 26.53 -13.40
C ASP A 1052 26.26 26.38 -14.88
N LEU A 1053 25.20 25.60 -15.15
CA LEU A 1053 24.63 25.44 -16.50
C LEU A 1053 24.05 26.72 -17.12
N TRP A 1054 23.91 27.79 -16.32
CA TRP A 1054 23.47 29.10 -16.78
C TRP A 1054 24.62 30.12 -16.90
N SER A 1055 25.86 29.69 -16.66
CA SER A 1055 27.11 30.42 -16.89
C SER A 1055 27.74 30.01 -18.23
N LEU A 1056 28.02 31.00 -19.07
CA LEU A 1056 28.67 30.78 -20.37
C LEU A 1056 30.04 30.13 -20.21
N ASP A 1057 30.84 30.60 -19.25
CA ASP A 1057 32.22 30.16 -19.06
C ASP A 1057 32.28 28.69 -18.62
N ASP A 1058 31.38 28.27 -17.72
CA ASP A 1058 31.29 26.90 -17.23
C ASP A 1058 30.77 25.94 -18.31
N VAL A 1059 29.69 26.29 -19.01
CA VAL A 1059 29.15 25.44 -20.09
C VAL A 1059 30.12 25.35 -21.27
N THR A 1060 30.86 26.41 -21.59
CA THR A 1060 31.92 26.39 -22.61
C THR A 1060 33.07 25.48 -22.18
N LYS A 1061 33.49 25.54 -20.92
CA LYS A 1061 34.58 24.73 -20.35
C LYS A 1061 34.24 23.23 -20.30
N HIS A 1062 32.98 22.88 -20.05
CA HIS A 1062 32.50 21.49 -19.92
C HIS A 1062 31.71 20.99 -21.16
N ALA A 1063 31.70 21.75 -22.25
CA ALA A 1063 30.84 21.52 -23.42
C ALA A 1063 30.93 20.09 -24.01
N ALA A 1064 32.12 19.51 -24.09
CA ALA A 1064 32.32 18.16 -24.63
C ALA A 1064 31.75 17.06 -23.72
N GLU A 1065 31.89 17.22 -22.40
CA GLU A 1065 31.35 16.31 -21.38
C GLU A 1065 29.83 16.38 -21.35
N ILE A 1066 29.28 17.60 -21.39
CA ILE A 1066 27.84 17.87 -21.47
C ILE A 1066 27.25 17.25 -22.75
N LEU A 1067 27.83 17.52 -23.93
CA LEU A 1067 27.34 16.94 -25.19
C LEU A 1067 27.43 15.41 -25.21
N GLY A 1068 28.47 14.82 -24.61
CA GLY A 1068 28.61 13.38 -24.45
C GLY A 1068 27.48 12.78 -23.61
N ARG A 1069 27.17 13.40 -22.46
CA ARG A 1069 26.07 12.98 -21.57
C ARG A 1069 24.69 13.16 -22.18
N LEU A 1070 24.43 14.32 -22.79
CA LEU A 1070 23.19 14.58 -23.55
C LEU A 1070 22.98 13.55 -24.67
N THR A 1071 24.04 13.18 -25.41
CA THR A 1071 23.97 12.18 -26.48
C THR A 1071 23.76 10.76 -25.94
N ALA A 1072 24.27 10.45 -24.74
CA ALA A 1072 24.05 9.17 -24.06
C ALA A 1072 22.69 9.07 -23.36
N GLY A 1073 21.88 10.14 -23.35
CA GLY A 1073 20.57 10.17 -22.69
C GLY A 1073 20.63 10.14 -21.16
N ASN A 1074 21.80 10.27 -20.55
CA ASN A 1074 22.01 10.22 -19.10
C ASN A 1074 22.05 11.60 -18.42
N MET A 1075 21.69 12.64 -19.18
CA MET A 1075 21.51 14.00 -18.71
C MET A 1075 20.35 14.66 -19.47
N PRO A 1076 19.44 15.36 -18.78
CA PRO A 1076 19.25 15.40 -17.33
C PRO A 1076 18.78 14.06 -16.74
N CYS A 1077 18.92 13.89 -15.42
CA CYS A 1077 18.71 12.62 -14.71
C CYS A 1077 17.25 12.15 -14.62
N ASP A 1078 16.29 12.98 -15.03
CA ASP A 1078 14.85 12.72 -15.05
C ASP A 1078 14.26 12.64 -16.46
N GLY A 1079 15.10 12.60 -17.51
CA GLY A 1079 14.67 12.34 -18.89
C GLY A 1079 15.66 12.81 -19.96
N ALA A 1080 15.94 11.96 -20.95
CA ALA A 1080 16.83 12.29 -22.07
C ALA A 1080 16.29 13.44 -22.93
N TRP A 1081 17.19 14.30 -23.44
CA TRP A 1081 16.82 15.35 -24.40
C TRP A 1081 16.38 14.77 -25.77
N PRO A 1082 15.36 15.37 -26.43
CA PRO A 1082 15.08 15.11 -27.83
C PRO A 1082 16.29 15.40 -28.74
N ALA A 1083 16.46 14.60 -29.79
CA ALA A 1083 17.59 14.69 -30.72
C ALA A 1083 17.79 16.09 -31.33
N GLU A 1084 16.71 16.86 -31.48
CA GLU A 1084 16.72 18.23 -32.01
C GLU A 1084 17.41 19.22 -31.05
N LYS A 1085 17.17 19.10 -29.72
CA LYS A 1085 17.85 19.92 -28.70
C LYS A 1085 19.35 19.57 -28.62
N ILE A 1086 19.68 18.29 -28.73
CA ILE A 1086 21.07 17.80 -28.80
C ILE A 1086 21.77 18.34 -30.06
N ALA A 1087 21.08 18.40 -31.20
CA ALA A 1087 21.62 18.97 -32.44
C ALA A 1087 21.89 20.48 -32.32
N VAL A 1088 21.02 21.25 -31.65
CA VAL A 1088 21.25 22.68 -31.37
C VAL A 1088 22.47 22.89 -30.46
N PHE A 1089 22.61 22.11 -29.39
CA PHE A 1089 23.79 22.17 -28.50
C PHE A 1089 25.07 21.79 -29.25
N ARG A 1090 25.05 20.69 -30.01
CA ARG A 1090 26.18 20.28 -30.87
C ARG A 1090 26.59 21.39 -31.83
N ARG A 1091 25.64 21.97 -32.56
CA ARG A 1091 25.90 23.07 -33.50
C ARG A 1091 26.50 24.30 -32.81
N TRP A 1092 26.11 24.61 -31.57
CA TRP A 1092 26.74 25.69 -30.79
C TRP A 1092 28.20 25.37 -30.42
N THR A 1093 28.50 24.12 -30.02
CA THR A 1093 29.87 23.69 -29.75
C THR A 1093 30.75 23.73 -31.00
N GLU A 1094 30.21 23.33 -32.16
CA GLU A 1094 30.90 23.33 -33.45
C GLU A 1094 31.06 24.73 -34.07
N THR A 1095 30.16 25.68 -33.78
CA THR A 1095 30.20 27.06 -34.33
C THR A 1095 30.95 28.06 -33.45
N GLY A 1096 31.70 27.56 -32.46
CA GLY A 1096 32.63 28.33 -31.64
C GLY A 1096 32.03 28.93 -30.37
N MET A 1097 30.99 28.30 -29.81
CA MET A 1097 30.44 28.59 -28.47
C MET A 1097 30.15 30.09 -28.23
N ARG A 1098 29.35 30.67 -29.11
CA ARG A 1098 29.01 32.10 -29.10
C ARG A 1098 28.22 32.49 -27.83
N PRO A 1099 28.44 33.66 -27.23
CA PRO A 1099 27.63 34.17 -26.12
C PRO A 1099 26.12 34.23 -26.39
#